data_AF-A0A196S662-F1
#
_entry.id   AF-A0A196S662-F1
#
_cell.length_a   1.000
_cell.length_b   1.000
_cell.length_c   1.000
_cell.angle_alpha   90.00
_cell.angle_beta   90.00
_cell.angle_gamma   90.00
#
_symmetry.space_group_name_H-M   'P 1'
#
loop_
_entity.id
_entity.type
_entity.pdbx_description
1 polymer ?
#
loop_
_entity_poly.entity_id
_entity_poly.type
_entity_poly.pdbx_seq_one_letter_code
_entity_poly.pdbx_strand_id
1 'polypeptide(L)'
;MSIASGCFHCTNADSEMIVRDCPALEELKIGSHSFPSFKSLKMSGLPSLQRIHMGKECFKAVSLEVKKMESLETIVLGKNCFEKSLHTIIEDCPKLTTVTLKSGAVRGVKSDKCSVVLKNLPLLETVTRGTGCFENAKLQTENCPKLKTDWTKTCDCKHWLAKNWKWLALVLVFVLAVGIIVPIILHNRHKSTEEEETIDNLKQCLNNTEITEDITELVIPSDHCNTNVTVINLGRFKKLKNLTIDDNTFGEVEEVKLDGLQELERVIIGSNNFRNKNGTFILKNCLSVKQLVIGNNSFTDYNGFEVRETPSLEEIIIGDSCFGNVEDMSIVGMRKVEKVSIGENSFSNREGSFALIDCEVVKEIRVGDNSFANYNECDIRSTPLLELIEIGNGCFRNVGSMEITGMQKLNRLEIGEDSFSQLDFDDFPSSQSVELAADDAPHFQLYDCPSLKELLIGSFSFSGYSVCEIHSLSSIELIAIGGSCFVASSLELLDLPLLQSVEFGSDSFLNCTRAAFDELPSLTQFTMGKNAFTFKDVSGSSLLLKDLPRLGSLTTQGENSTSFRFPHRVYLENLPSLTNVTLPNAFFYTYDFYTFNITQALMEVIQPSFMNCWSDYVVSSEEVELVIPSNVCNDEEITQLDLSPYREVRTLSIGDNSFSSASSIIIAGLAKVENITVGSGCGLRSSLELKDLPRLRRLVIGDWSFMLCNRVVFENLAVLTDLQLGDSVFTFSDDLSTTLIMRNLPLLGVLSSQNVLSSTFSNPRHIVLENMPSIITVMLPSAFQYKDDAYVRNVGDALAYPFQHAFLNCWTTSYVPASTTSLGIPDNKCNEVTIVSFDLTMYTHLETLVVGKNCYRNVEVFNITGLDSLRSIVINDYSFYSASFYSMDLPSLETVECGDYTFFDCSHAAFENLPQLTSMQLGESAFVFPQNSTDSSLIMRSKHRLPA
;
A
#
# COMPACT_ATOMS: atom_id res chain seq x y z
N MET A 1 6.37 -47.85 -22.76
CA MET A 1 7.62 -47.20 -22.29
C MET A 1 7.46 -45.70 -22.47
N SER A 2 7.70 -44.90 -21.41
CA SER A 2 7.60 -43.43 -21.47
C SER A 2 8.91 -42.79 -21.00
N ILE A 3 9.52 -41.97 -21.85
CA ILE A 3 10.72 -41.18 -21.55
C ILE A 3 10.28 -39.71 -21.45
N ALA A 4 10.62 -39.01 -20.38
CA ALA A 4 10.31 -37.58 -20.23
C ALA A 4 11.15 -36.69 -21.18
N SER A 5 10.88 -35.39 -21.15
CA SER A 5 11.63 -34.42 -21.96
C SER A 5 13.09 -34.30 -21.47
N GLY A 6 14.01 -33.96 -22.36
CA GLY A 6 15.40 -33.64 -22.03
C GLY A 6 16.26 -34.83 -21.57
N CYS A 7 15.74 -36.05 -21.61
CA CYS A 7 16.46 -37.26 -21.20
C CYS A 7 17.45 -37.72 -22.29
N PHE A 8 18.60 -38.26 -21.88
CA PHE A 8 19.60 -38.88 -22.77
C PHE A 8 20.20 -37.91 -23.82
N HIS A 9 20.67 -36.75 -23.37
CA HIS A 9 21.44 -35.81 -24.19
C HIS A 9 22.92 -36.24 -24.22
N CYS A 10 23.44 -36.63 -25.39
CA CYS A 10 24.86 -37.00 -25.57
C CYS A 10 25.49 -36.15 -26.69
N THR A 11 26.82 -36.10 -26.76
CA THR A 11 27.59 -35.44 -27.85
C THR A 11 28.44 -36.42 -28.65
N ASN A 12 28.36 -37.72 -28.32
CA ASN A 12 29.32 -38.73 -28.77
C ASN A 12 28.99 -39.33 -30.14
N ALA A 13 30.03 -39.66 -30.91
CA ALA A 13 29.97 -39.90 -32.35
C ALA A 13 29.27 -41.20 -32.80
N ASP A 14 28.97 -42.16 -31.93
CA ASP A 14 28.44 -43.49 -32.31
C ASP A 14 27.18 -43.90 -31.52
N SER A 15 26.38 -42.93 -31.08
CA SER A 15 25.21 -43.16 -30.21
C SER A 15 24.03 -43.77 -30.98
N GLU A 16 23.57 -44.96 -30.57
CA GLU A 16 22.41 -45.68 -31.13
C GLU A 16 21.32 -45.96 -30.08
N MET A 17 20.05 -45.83 -30.46
CA MET A 17 18.92 -46.38 -29.70
C MET A 17 18.40 -47.63 -30.39
N ILE A 18 18.33 -48.75 -29.68
CA ILE A 18 17.87 -50.04 -30.20
C ILE A 18 16.70 -50.54 -29.34
N VAL A 19 15.53 -50.69 -29.96
CA VAL A 19 14.36 -51.33 -29.35
C VAL A 19 14.08 -52.62 -30.12
N ARG A 20 14.33 -53.77 -29.49
CA ARG A 20 14.19 -55.09 -30.13
C ARG A 20 13.44 -56.09 -29.25
N ASP A 21 12.69 -56.98 -29.87
CA ASP A 21 12.10 -58.19 -29.25
C ASP A 21 11.25 -57.88 -28.00
N CYS A 22 10.42 -56.84 -28.06
CA CYS A 22 9.50 -56.44 -27.00
C CYS A 22 8.05 -56.78 -27.41
N PRO A 23 7.60 -58.05 -27.28
CA PRO A 23 6.31 -58.51 -27.83
C PRO A 23 5.07 -57.92 -27.14
N ALA A 24 5.22 -57.41 -25.91
CA ALA A 24 4.13 -56.80 -25.13
C ALA A 24 4.10 -55.26 -25.19
N LEU A 25 5.02 -54.62 -25.92
CA LEU A 25 5.10 -53.15 -25.95
C LEU A 25 3.99 -52.57 -26.85
N GLU A 26 2.99 -51.94 -26.24
CA GLU A 26 1.87 -51.31 -26.95
C GLU A 26 2.13 -49.85 -27.37
N GLU A 27 2.92 -49.12 -26.57
CA GLU A 27 3.20 -47.71 -26.79
C GLU A 27 4.66 -47.34 -26.49
N LEU A 28 5.25 -46.59 -27.42
CA LEU A 28 6.54 -45.93 -27.27
C LEU A 28 6.32 -44.41 -27.25
N LYS A 29 6.53 -43.80 -26.07
CA LYS A 29 6.39 -42.36 -25.85
C LYS A 29 7.74 -41.73 -25.46
N ILE A 30 8.18 -40.74 -26.22
CA ILE A 30 9.43 -40.02 -25.99
C ILE A 30 9.11 -38.53 -25.83
N GLY A 31 9.55 -37.91 -24.74
CA GLY A 31 9.38 -36.49 -24.43
C GLY A 31 10.22 -35.58 -25.33
N SER A 32 10.08 -34.26 -25.19
CA SER A 32 10.77 -33.32 -26.08
C SER A 32 12.25 -33.19 -25.75
N HIS A 33 13.12 -32.95 -26.73
CA HIS A 33 14.58 -32.76 -26.61
C HIS A 33 15.35 -34.00 -26.15
N SER A 34 14.74 -35.19 -26.22
CA SER A 34 15.40 -36.45 -25.90
C SER A 34 16.11 -37.01 -27.13
N PHE A 35 17.32 -37.56 -26.97
CA PHE A 35 18.16 -38.10 -28.06
C PHE A 35 18.48 -37.14 -29.24
N PRO A 36 18.78 -35.84 -29.04
CA PRO A 36 18.93 -34.90 -30.17
C PRO A 36 20.17 -35.16 -31.03
N SER A 37 21.22 -35.78 -30.46
CA SER A 37 22.52 -36.03 -31.12
C SER A 37 22.77 -37.50 -31.46
N PHE A 38 21.79 -38.38 -31.20
CA PHE A 38 21.90 -39.79 -31.57
C PHE A 38 21.99 -39.92 -33.10
N LYS A 39 22.73 -40.91 -33.59
CA LYS A 39 22.94 -41.11 -35.04
C LYS A 39 22.08 -42.24 -35.62
N SER A 40 21.50 -43.09 -34.77
CA SER A 40 20.80 -44.30 -35.19
C SER A 40 19.62 -44.62 -34.26
N LEU A 41 18.49 -44.98 -34.87
CA LEU A 41 17.30 -45.52 -34.20
C LEU A 41 16.90 -46.81 -34.92
N LYS A 42 16.92 -47.95 -34.22
CA LYS A 42 16.57 -49.26 -34.77
C LYS A 42 15.41 -49.86 -34.00
N MET A 43 14.36 -50.27 -34.72
CA MET A 43 13.15 -50.89 -34.15
C MET A 43 12.83 -52.19 -34.89
N SER A 44 12.74 -53.32 -34.17
CA SER A 44 12.40 -54.63 -34.75
C SER A 44 11.73 -55.58 -33.75
N GLY A 45 10.85 -56.47 -34.21
CA GLY A 45 10.21 -57.48 -33.34
C GLY A 45 9.18 -56.91 -32.37
N LEU A 46 8.33 -55.97 -32.84
CA LEU A 46 7.33 -55.24 -32.04
C LEU A 46 5.88 -55.49 -32.54
N PRO A 47 5.36 -56.74 -32.50
CA PRO A 47 4.08 -57.10 -33.12
C PRO A 47 2.84 -56.43 -32.48
N SER A 48 2.93 -56.01 -31.21
CA SER A 48 1.82 -55.40 -30.45
C SER A 48 1.86 -53.87 -30.41
N LEU A 49 2.83 -53.23 -31.08
CA LEU A 49 3.01 -51.77 -31.00
C LEU A 49 1.90 -51.05 -31.77
N GLN A 50 1.10 -50.27 -31.05
CA GLN A 50 -0.04 -49.53 -31.59
C GLN A 50 0.26 -48.04 -31.78
N ARG A 51 1.09 -47.44 -30.91
CA ARG A 51 1.34 -45.98 -30.90
C ARG A 51 2.82 -45.64 -30.78
N ILE A 52 3.26 -44.73 -31.65
CA ILE A 52 4.56 -44.06 -31.54
C ILE A 52 4.32 -42.57 -31.33
N HIS A 53 4.79 -42.05 -30.21
CA HIS A 53 4.69 -40.63 -29.87
C HIS A 53 6.08 -40.08 -29.53
N MET A 54 6.51 -39.04 -30.23
CA MET A 54 7.78 -38.34 -29.96
C MET A 54 7.56 -36.84 -29.82
N GLY A 55 8.17 -36.24 -28.80
CA GLY A 55 8.14 -34.81 -28.51
C GLY A 55 8.95 -33.98 -29.49
N LYS A 56 9.15 -32.69 -29.17
CA LYS A 56 9.90 -31.75 -30.02
C LYS A 56 11.38 -32.14 -30.06
N GLU A 57 12.12 -31.81 -31.12
CA GLU A 57 13.60 -31.88 -31.22
C GLU A 57 14.24 -33.26 -30.96
N CYS A 58 13.48 -34.35 -31.03
CA CYS A 58 14.04 -35.70 -30.87
C CYS A 58 14.71 -36.17 -32.17
N PHE A 59 15.82 -36.92 -32.04
CA PHE A 59 16.51 -37.56 -33.17
C PHE A 59 16.79 -36.61 -34.35
N LYS A 60 17.25 -35.39 -34.06
CA LYS A 60 17.28 -34.27 -35.01
C LYS A 60 18.03 -34.57 -36.31
N ALA A 61 19.04 -35.44 -36.29
CA ALA A 61 19.88 -35.79 -37.42
C ALA A 61 19.77 -37.25 -37.89
N VAL A 62 18.75 -37.99 -37.44
CA VAL A 62 18.55 -39.42 -37.79
C VAL A 62 17.52 -39.56 -38.91
N SER A 63 17.68 -40.60 -39.74
CA SER A 63 16.66 -41.03 -40.70
C SER A 63 15.58 -41.85 -40.00
N LEU A 64 14.31 -41.54 -40.26
CA LEU A 64 13.19 -42.28 -39.67
C LEU A 64 12.82 -43.49 -40.55
N GLU A 65 12.92 -44.69 -40.00
CA GLU A 65 12.46 -45.91 -40.66
C GLU A 65 11.44 -46.66 -39.79
N VAL A 66 10.21 -46.78 -40.30
CA VAL A 66 9.14 -47.58 -39.69
C VAL A 66 8.67 -48.59 -40.73
N LYS A 67 9.02 -49.86 -40.53
CA LYS A 67 8.79 -50.95 -41.48
C LYS A 67 8.17 -52.16 -40.80
N LYS A 68 7.20 -52.80 -41.44
CA LYS A 68 6.63 -54.10 -41.04
C LYS A 68 6.02 -54.11 -39.62
N MET A 69 5.22 -53.10 -39.30
CA MET A 69 4.53 -53.00 -38.01
C MET A 69 3.03 -53.33 -38.19
N GLU A 70 2.64 -54.57 -37.87
CA GLU A 70 1.30 -55.10 -38.17
C GLU A 70 0.16 -54.44 -37.38
N SER A 71 0.46 -53.98 -36.16
CA SER A 71 -0.52 -53.41 -35.22
C SER A 71 -0.48 -51.89 -35.12
N LEU A 72 0.40 -51.21 -35.86
CA LEU A 72 0.63 -49.77 -35.68
C LEU A 72 -0.53 -48.94 -36.25
N GLU A 73 -1.15 -48.12 -35.39
CA GLU A 73 -2.34 -47.32 -35.72
C GLU A 73 -2.04 -45.84 -35.87
N THR A 74 -1.13 -45.30 -35.04
CA THR A 74 -0.85 -43.85 -34.98
C THR A 74 0.63 -43.52 -34.81
N ILE A 75 1.07 -42.48 -35.51
CA ILE A 75 2.40 -41.87 -35.35
C ILE A 75 2.24 -40.37 -35.07
N VAL A 76 2.84 -39.89 -33.98
CA VAL A 76 2.84 -38.46 -33.60
C VAL A 76 4.28 -37.99 -33.41
N LEU A 77 4.70 -37.02 -34.23
CA LEU A 77 6.04 -36.42 -34.16
C LEU A 77 5.94 -34.92 -33.83
N GLY A 78 6.65 -34.52 -32.78
CA GLY A 78 6.74 -33.15 -32.29
C GLY A 78 7.59 -32.23 -33.17
N LYS A 79 7.59 -30.93 -32.84
CA LYS A 79 8.26 -29.87 -33.62
C LYS A 79 9.74 -30.22 -33.83
N ASN A 80 10.29 -30.12 -35.04
CA ASN A 80 11.70 -30.43 -35.36
C ASN A 80 12.17 -31.86 -35.04
N CYS A 81 11.26 -32.81 -34.77
CA CYS A 81 11.64 -34.21 -34.63
C CYS A 81 12.12 -34.75 -35.99
N PHE A 82 13.28 -35.40 -36.04
CA PHE A 82 13.92 -35.82 -37.30
C PHE A 82 14.08 -34.69 -38.34
N GLU A 83 14.33 -33.45 -37.89
CA GLU A 83 14.39 -32.27 -38.76
C GLU A 83 15.35 -32.45 -39.95
N LYS A 84 16.53 -33.02 -39.72
CA LYS A 84 17.57 -33.26 -40.74
C LYS A 84 17.54 -34.68 -41.29
N SER A 85 16.39 -35.36 -41.25
CA SER A 85 16.23 -36.69 -41.84
C SER A 85 16.65 -36.70 -43.31
N LEU A 86 17.49 -37.66 -43.71
CA LEU A 86 17.82 -37.88 -45.12
C LEU A 86 16.78 -38.78 -45.79
N HIS A 87 16.34 -39.83 -45.09
CA HIS A 87 15.31 -40.74 -45.55
C HIS A 87 14.24 -40.89 -44.46
N THR A 88 12.99 -40.64 -44.84
CA THR A 88 11.83 -40.94 -44.00
C THR A 88 11.01 -42.00 -44.71
N ILE A 89 11.00 -43.22 -44.17
CA ILE A 89 10.33 -44.38 -44.76
C ILE A 89 9.28 -44.90 -43.79
N ILE A 90 8.03 -44.94 -44.26
CA ILE A 90 6.92 -45.62 -43.58
C ILE A 90 6.34 -46.62 -44.57
N GLU A 91 6.55 -47.90 -44.29
CA GLU A 91 6.26 -49.01 -45.22
C GLU A 91 5.66 -50.22 -44.51
N ASP A 92 4.73 -50.90 -45.17
CA ASP A 92 4.10 -52.14 -44.71
C ASP A 92 3.48 -52.04 -43.30
N CYS A 93 2.68 -50.99 -43.08
CA CYS A 93 1.94 -50.76 -41.83
C CYS A 93 0.42 -50.73 -42.13
N PRO A 94 -0.25 -51.89 -42.21
CA PRO A 94 -1.61 -51.99 -42.78
C PRO A 94 -2.71 -51.34 -41.94
N LYS A 95 -2.49 -51.16 -40.64
CA LYS A 95 -3.44 -50.54 -39.70
C LYS A 95 -3.22 -49.04 -39.48
N LEU A 96 -2.21 -48.44 -40.10
CA LEU A 96 -1.86 -47.04 -39.85
C LEU A 96 -2.93 -46.12 -40.44
N THR A 97 -3.62 -45.36 -39.59
CA THR A 97 -4.72 -44.47 -39.99
C THR A 97 -4.31 -43.00 -39.99
N THR A 98 -3.45 -42.59 -39.05
CA THR A 98 -3.10 -41.19 -38.82
C THR A 98 -1.61 -40.98 -38.60
N VAL A 99 -1.08 -39.93 -39.23
CA VAL A 99 0.28 -39.44 -39.00
C VAL A 99 0.21 -37.94 -38.71
N THR A 100 0.64 -37.55 -37.51
CA THR A 100 0.64 -36.15 -37.08
C THR A 100 2.06 -35.63 -36.98
N LEU A 101 2.40 -34.64 -37.80
CA LEU A 101 3.71 -34.00 -37.87
C LEU A 101 3.58 -32.54 -37.44
N LYS A 102 4.21 -32.15 -36.32
CA LYS A 102 4.25 -30.75 -35.89
C LYS A 102 5.36 -29.99 -36.66
N SER A 103 5.34 -28.65 -36.62
CA SER A 103 6.21 -27.79 -37.46
C SER A 103 7.69 -28.23 -37.49
N GLY A 104 8.28 -28.31 -38.67
CA GLY A 104 9.68 -28.72 -38.88
C GLY A 104 10.00 -30.19 -38.60
N ALA A 105 9.03 -31.01 -38.16
CA ALA A 105 9.22 -32.46 -38.09
C ALA A 105 9.48 -32.99 -39.51
N VAL A 106 10.46 -33.90 -39.64
CA VAL A 106 10.85 -34.48 -40.94
C VAL A 106 10.97 -33.43 -42.07
N ARG A 107 11.53 -32.25 -41.74
CA ARG A 107 11.77 -31.13 -42.69
C ARG A 107 12.63 -31.59 -43.87
N GLY A 108 13.62 -32.42 -43.58
CA GLY A 108 14.59 -32.92 -44.52
C GLY A 108 15.79 -31.99 -44.69
N VAL A 109 16.89 -32.55 -45.18
CA VAL A 109 18.08 -31.77 -45.59
C VAL A 109 17.96 -31.34 -47.04
N LYS A 110 18.47 -30.14 -47.38
CA LYS A 110 18.56 -29.66 -48.77
C LYS A 110 19.55 -30.52 -49.55
N SER A 111 19.07 -31.62 -50.11
CA SER A 111 19.85 -32.57 -50.91
C SER A 111 18.94 -33.26 -51.91
N ASP A 112 19.41 -33.48 -53.13
CA ASP A 112 18.66 -34.23 -54.15
C ASP A 112 18.36 -35.67 -53.75
N LYS A 113 19.05 -36.19 -52.74
CA LYS A 113 18.88 -37.52 -52.14
C LYS A 113 17.82 -37.56 -51.03
N CYS A 114 17.32 -36.42 -50.56
CA CYS A 114 16.36 -36.38 -49.46
C CYS A 114 14.98 -36.85 -49.93
N SER A 115 14.50 -37.95 -49.35
CA SER A 115 13.26 -38.62 -49.78
C SER A 115 12.33 -38.92 -48.60
N VAL A 116 11.03 -38.79 -48.88
CA VAL A 116 9.97 -39.26 -48.00
C VAL A 116 9.18 -40.30 -48.77
N VAL A 117 9.12 -41.53 -48.26
CA VAL A 117 8.43 -42.67 -48.88
C VAL A 117 7.30 -43.12 -47.98
N LEU A 118 6.07 -43.04 -48.50
CA LEU A 118 4.88 -43.63 -47.91
C LEU A 118 4.40 -44.75 -48.82
N LYS A 119 4.53 -46.00 -48.37
CA LYS A 119 4.28 -47.18 -49.22
C LYS A 119 3.44 -48.24 -48.49
N ASN A 120 2.45 -48.80 -49.19
CA ASN A 120 1.57 -49.87 -48.67
C ASN A 120 0.85 -49.48 -47.37
N LEU A 121 0.16 -48.33 -47.39
CA LEU A 121 -0.60 -47.79 -46.25
C LEU A 121 -2.08 -47.65 -46.63
N PRO A 122 -2.83 -48.76 -46.74
CA PRO A 122 -4.18 -48.77 -47.32
C PRO A 122 -5.22 -48.00 -46.51
N LEU A 123 -4.98 -47.82 -45.20
CA LEU A 123 -5.90 -47.15 -44.27
C LEU A 123 -5.48 -45.72 -43.90
N LEU A 124 -4.38 -45.20 -44.46
CA LEU A 124 -3.88 -43.87 -44.10
C LEU A 124 -4.81 -42.77 -44.64
N GLU A 125 -5.54 -42.12 -43.74
CA GLU A 125 -6.56 -41.11 -44.08
C GLU A 125 -6.00 -39.69 -44.01
N THR A 126 -5.19 -39.41 -42.99
CA THR A 126 -4.73 -38.05 -42.71
C THR A 126 -3.25 -38.01 -42.37
N VAL A 127 -2.55 -37.09 -43.03
CA VAL A 127 -1.19 -36.66 -42.67
C VAL A 127 -1.26 -35.18 -42.31
N THR A 128 -1.42 -34.89 -41.02
CA THR A 128 -1.49 -33.51 -40.53
C THR A 128 -0.06 -32.97 -40.42
N ARG A 129 0.19 -31.78 -40.98
CA ARG A 129 1.54 -31.18 -41.00
C ARG A 129 1.54 -29.75 -40.48
N GLY A 130 2.47 -29.46 -39.58
CA GLY A 130 2.85 -28.10 -39.26
C GLY A 130 3.77 -27.50 -40.32
N THR A 131 3.98 -26.19 -40.23
CA THR A 131 4.84 -25.41 -41.13
C THR A 131 6.24 -26.01 -41.25
N GLY A 132 6.78 -26.14 -42.47
CA GLY A 132 8.14 -26.65 -42.73
C GLY A 132 8.29 -28.18 -42.73
N CYS A 133 7.24 -28.98 -42.52
CA CYS A 133 7.34 -30.43 -42.71
C CYS A 133 7.48 -30.74 -44.21
N PHE A 134 8.38 -31.67 -44.56
CA PHE A 134 8.70 -32.06 -45.94
C PHE A 134 9.24 -30.92 -46.84
N GLU A 135 9.66 -29.81 -46.26
CA GLU A 135 10.09 -28.62 -47.00
C GLU A 135 11.24 -28.90 -47.99
N ASN A 136 12.16 -29.78 -47.64
CA ASN A 136 13.37 -30.05 -48.43
C ASN A 136 13.40 -31.45 -49.06
N ALA A 137 12.32 -32.24 -48.95
CA ALA A 137 12.32 -33.66 -49.34
C ALA A 137 11.33 -33.95 -50.47
N LYS A 138 11.69 -34.88 -51.37
CA LYS A 138 10.79 -35.36 -52.43
C LYS A 138 9.84 -36.41 -51.85
N LEU A 139 8.55 -36.10 -51.84
CA LEU A 139 7.50 -37.01 -51.38
C LEU A 139 7.14 -38.03 -52.48
N GLN A 140 7.22 -39.32 -52.13
CA GLN A 140 6.80 -40.45 -52.95
C GLN A 140 5.71 -41.22 -52.21
N THR A 141 4.58 -41.43 -52.87
CA THR A 141 3.44 -42.16 -52.32
C THR A 141 3.07 -43.33 -53.23
N GLU A 142 3.01 -44.54 -52.71
CA GLU A 142 2.62 -45.76 -53.43
C GLU A 142 1.59 -46.53 -52.59
N ASN A 143 0.44 -46.89 -53.19
CA ASN A 143 -0.61 -47.66 -52.52
C ASN A 143 -1.14 -47.01 -51.20
N CYS A 144 -1.53 -45.73 -51.28
CA CYS A 144 -2.12 -44.93 -50.19
C CYS A 144 -3.47 -44.28 -50.62
N PRO A 145 -4.53 -45.08 -50.86
CA PRO A 145 -5.74 -44.64 -51.58
C PRO A 145 -6.63 -43.62 -50.85
N LYS A 146 -6.44 -43.39 -49.54
CA LYS A 146 -7.34 -42.56 -48.71
C LYS A 146 -6.86 -41.12 -48.42
N LEU A 147 -5.70 -40.69 -48.93
CA LEU A 147 -5.06 -39.39 -48.58
C LEU A 147 -5.54 -38.20 -49.47
N LYS A 148 -5.90 -37.02 -48.90
CA LYS A 148 -6.40 -35.78 -49.59
C LYS A 148 -5.41 -34.58 -49.49
N THR A 149 -5.25 -33.70 -50.51
CA THR A 149 -4.18 -32.64 -50.55
C THR A 149 -4.64 -31.21 -50.91
N ASP A 150 -4.21 -30.18 -50.15
CA ASP A 150 -4.12 -28.76 -50.58
C ASP A 150 -3.13 -27.95 -49.69
N TRP A 151 -2.33 -27.03 -50.23
CA TRP A 151 -1.19 -26.41 -49.51
C TRP A 151 -0.83 -24.95 -49.97
N THR A 152 -1.24 -23.83 -49.28
CA THR A 152 -0.54 -22.48 -49.06
C THR A 152 -1.44 -21.20 -48.79
N LYS A 153 -1.03 -20.27 -47.86
CA LYS A 153 -1.07 -18.74 -47.80
C LYS A 153 -1.62 -17.97 -46.54
N THR A 154 -1.02 -16.78 -46.17
CA THR A 154 -1.62 -15.52 -45.55
C THR A 154 -0.69 -14.24 -45.53
N CYS A 155 -1.26 -13.00 -45.34
CA CYS A 155 -0.72 -11.59 -45.45
C CYS A 155 -0.94 -10.70 -44.16
N ASP A 156 -0.34 -9.49 -44.00
CA ASP A 156 -1.00 -8.17 -43.58
C ASP A 156 -0.09 -6.89 -43.46
N CYS A 157 -0.68 -5.65 -43.44
CA CYS A 157 -0.01 -4.31 -43.47
C CYS A 157 -0.80 -3.15 -42.73
N LYS A 158 -0.14 -2.14 -42.08
CA LYS A 158 -0.72 -0.85 -41.58
C LYS A 158 0.31 0.30 -41.37
N HIS A 159 0.17 1.46 -42.04
CA HIS A 159 0.71 2.79 -41.61
C HIS A 159 0.17 3.96 -42.49
N TRP A 160 -0.69 4.86 -41.98
CA TRP A 160 -1.17 6.03 -42.76
C TRP A 160 -1.58 7.31 -41.97
N LEU A 161 -1.47 7.40 -40.64
CA LEU A 161 -1.96 8.59 -39.92
C LEU A 161 -0.83 9.34 -39.20
N ALA A 162 -0.01 10.07 -39.97
CA ALA A 162 0.93 11.06 -39.44
C ALA A 162 1.18 12.18 -40.46
N LYS A 163 0.19 13.05 -40.69
CA LYS A 163 0.41 14.37 -41.32
C LYS A 163 -0.86 15.22 -41.24
N ASN A 164 -0.87 16.31 -40.45
CA ASN A 164 -1.52 17.62 -40.73
C ASN A 164 -1.65 18.53 -39.48
N TRP A 165 -0.54 19.11 -39.01
CA TRP A 165 -0.48 20.00 -37.83
C TRP A 165 -0.43 21.51 -38.16
N LYS A 166 -0.12 21.92 -39.39
CA LYS A 166 0.43 23.27 -39.66
C LYS A 166 -0.56 24.40 -40.04
N TRP A 167 -1.82 24.37 -39.57
CA TRP A 167 -2.85 25.37 -39.94
C TRP A 167 -3.30 26.34 -38.83
N LEU A 168 -2.66 26.33 -37.65
CA LEU A 168 -3.14 27.07 -36.46
C LEU A 168 -2.42 28.41 -36.14
N ALA A 169 -1.36 28.77 -36.88
CA ALA A 169 -0.45 29.83 -36.42
C ALA A 169 -0.61 31.22 -37.08
N LEU A 170 -1.62 31.47 -37.92
CA LEU A 170 -1.69 32.70 -38.74
C LEU A 170 -2.84 33.68 -38.43
N VAL A 171 -3.70 33.41 -37.45
CA VAL A 171 -4.89 34.25 -37.15
C VAL A 171 -4.63 35.33 -36.09
N LEU A 172 -3.54 35.24 -35.32
CA LEU A 172 -3.37 35.99 -34.08
C LEU A 172 -2.87 37.45 -34.24
N VAL A 173 -2.42 37.88 -35.42
CA VAL A 173 -1.65 39.13 -35.55
C VAL A 173 -2.48 40.33 -36.04
N PHE A 174 -3.72 40.12 -36.52
CA PHE A 174 -4.54 41.20 -37.12
C PHE A 174 -5.42 41.97 -36.12
N VAL A 175 -5.63 41.45 -34.90
CA VAL A 175 -6.59 41.99 -33.93
C VAL A 175 -6.02 43.15 -33.09
N LEU A 176 -4.70 43.27 -32.98
CA LEU A 176 -4.07 44.13 -31.97
C LEU A 176 -3.87 45.62 -32.36
N ALA A 177 -4.16 46.04 -33.60
CA ALA A 177 -3.77 47.38 -34.07
C ALA A 177 -4.89 48.45 -34.14
N VAL A 178 -6.17 48.11 -33.93
CA VAL A 178 -7.29 49.05 -34.13
C VAL A 178 -7.88 49.61 -32.81
N GLY A 179 -7.54 49.03 -31.65
CA GLY A 179 -8.29 49.22 -30.40
C GLY A 179 -8.05 50.49 -29.57
N ILE A 180 -7.02 51.32 -29.84
CA ILE A 180 -6.53 52.26 -28.80
C ILE A 180 -6.77 53.76 -29.13
N ILE A 181 -7.01 54.17 -30.37
CA ILE A 181 -6.96 55.61 -30.73
C ILE A 181 -8.34 56.30 -30.78
N VAL A 182 -9.43 55.54 -30.95
CA VAL A 182 -10.81 56.06 -31.05
C VAL A 182 -11.47 56.46 -29.70
N PRO A 183 -11.21 55.81 -28.55
CA PRO A 183 -11.95 56.08 -27.31
C PRO A 183 -11.66 57.46 -26.69
N ILE A 184 -10.44 57.98 -26.87
CA ILE A 184 -9.97 59.21 -26.20
C ILE A 184 -10.66 60.47 -26.74
N ILE A 185 -11.15 60.44 -28.00
CA ILE A 185 -11.80 61.60 -28.64
C ILE A 185 -13.31 61.66 -28.35
N LEU A 186 -13.96 60.53 -28.04
CA LEU A 186 -15.40 60.44 -27.76
C LEU A 186 -15.79 60.78 -26.31
N HIS A 187 -14.88 60.57 -25.34
CA HIS A 187 -15.16 60.72 -23.90
C HIS A 187 -15.55 62.16 -23.48
N ASN A 188 -15.01 63.20 -24.14
CA ASN A 188 -15.20 64.60 -23.71
C ASN A 188 -16.46 65.30 -24.26
N ARG A 189 -17.26 64.65 -25.13
CA ARG A 189 -18.53 65.21 -25.67
C ARG A 189 -19.80 64.52 -25.13
N HIS A 190 -19.68 63.35 -24.48
CA HIS A 190 -20.79 62.44 -24.17
C HIS A 190 -21.58 62.75 -22.88
N LYS A 191 -20.97 63.45 -21.91
CA LYS A 191 -21.55 63.63 -20.57
C LYS A 191 -22.86 64.44 -20.53
N SER A 192 -23.21 65.14 -21.61
CA SER A 192 -24.41 65.98 -21.72
C SER A 192 -25.60 65.31 -22.43
N THR A 193 -25.38 64.20 -23.16
CA THR A 193 -26.38 63.59 -24.05
C THR A 193 -27.12 62.39 -23.42
N GLU A 194 -26.45 61.63 -22.55
CA GLU A 194 -27.02 60.39 -21.96
C GLU A 194 -28.22 60.65 -21.04
N GLU A 195 -28.23 61.75 -20.29
CA GLU A 195 -29.34 62.10 -19.38
C GLU A 195 -30.61 62.52 -20.14
N GLU A 196 -30.47 63.25 -21.26
CA GLU A 196 -31.62 63.62 -22.12
C GLU A 196 -32.17 62.41 -22.85
N GLU A 197 -31.27 61.58 -23.38
CA GLU A 197 -31.63 60.33 -24.05
C GLU A 197 -32.35 59.36 -23.11
N THR A 198 -31.97 59.30 -21.83
CA THR A 198 -32.65 58.48 -20.82
C THR A 198 -34.11 58.93 -20.63
N ILE A 199 -34.39 60.23 -20.53
CA ILE A 199 -35.76 60.75 -20.37
C ILE A 199 -36.62 60.42 -21.59
N ASP A 200 -36.09 60.62 -22.80
CA ASP A 200 -36.82 60.37 -24.04
C ASP A 200 -37.08 58.86 -24.24
N ASN A 201 -36.10 58.02 -23.93
CA ASN A 201 -36.25 56.56 -23.95
C ASN A 201 -37.30 56.08 -22.95
N LEU A 202 -37.30 56.62 -21.72
CA LEU A 202 -38.30 56.28 -20.70
C LEU A 202 -39.71 56.70 -21.13
N LYS A 203 -39.88 57.89 -21.71
CA LYS A 203 -41.17 58.33 -22.27
C LYS A 203 -41.64 57.38 -23.36
N GLN A 204 -40.75 57.00 -24.26
CA GLN A 204 -41.09 56.12 -25.36
C GLN A 204 -41.52 54.73 -24.87
N CYS A 205 -40.80 54.15 -23.91
CA CYS A 205 -41.10 52.79 -23.45
C CYS A 205 -42.26 52.71 -22.45
N LEU A 206 -42.62 53.81 -21.79
CA LEU A 206 -43.77 53.90 -20.89
C LEU A 206 -45.01 54.50 -21.57
N ASN A 207 -45.16 54.32 -22.89
CA ASN A 207 -46.31 54.78 -23.67
C ASN A 207 -46.60 56.30 -23.57
N ASN A 208 -45.55 57.12 -23.59
CA ASN A 208 -45.60 58.59 -23.46
C ASN A 208 -46.26 59.06 -22.14
N THR A 209 -46.07 58.33 -21.05
CA THR A 209 -46.33 58.89 -19.71
C THR A 209 -45.61 60.22 -19.52
N GLU A 210 -46.25 61.12 -18.80
CA GLU A 210 -45.71 62.44 -18.49
C GLU A 210 -44.55 62.30 -17.48
N ILE A 211 -43.35 62.08 -18.01
CA ILE A 211 -42.10 62.01 -17.25
C ILE A 211 -41.45 63.40 -17.29
N THR A 212 -41.37 64.03 -16.12
CA THR A 212 -40.78 65.35 -15.93
C THR A 212 -39.60 65.27 -14.97
N GLU A 213 -38.70 66.25 -14.98
CA GLU A 213 -37.51 66.26 -14.11
C GLU A 213 -37.85 66.44 -12.61
N ASP A 214 -39.08 66.85 -12.29
CA ASP A 214 -39.59 67.12 -10.93
C ASP A 214 -40.39 65.96 -10.32
N ILE A 215 -40.45 64.79 -10.96
CA ILE A 215 -41.10 63.60 -10.38
C ILE A 215 -40.45 63.19 -9.06
N THR A 216 -41.28 62.74 -8.12
CA THR A 216 -40.84 62.25 -6.80
C THR A 216 -40.84 60.73 -6.69
N GLU A 217 -41.55 60.05 -7.58
CA GLU A 217 -41.65 58.60 -7.61
C GLU A 217 -41.62 58.14 -9.07
N LEU A 218 -40.74 57.18 -9.36
CA LEU A 218 -40.62 56.57 -10.67
C LEU A 218 -40.80 55.07 -10.51
N VAL A 219 -41.87 54.55 -11.09
CA VAL A 219 -42.16 53.11 -11.14
C VAL A 219 -42.09 52.67 -12.59
N ILE A 220 -41.29 51.64 -12.84
CA ILE A 220 -41.11 51.03 -14.16
C ILE A 220 -41.75 49.64 -14.09
N PRO A 221 -42.94 49.44 -14.69
CA PRO A 221 -43.70 48.20 -14.54
C PRO A 221 -43.05 47.00 -15.20
N SER A 222 -43.45 45.80 -14.79
CA SER A 222 -42.90 44.56 -15.33
C SER A 222 -43.01 44.46 -16.85
N ASP A 223 -42.03 43.81 -17.46
CA ASP A 223 -41.96 43.53 -18.91
C ASP A 223 -41.89 44.79 -19.81
N HIS A 224 -41.72 45.99 -19.25
CA HIS A 224 -41.57 47.23 -20.01
C HIS A 224 -40.10 47.56 -20.32
N CYS A 225 -39.87 48.56 -21.17
CA CYS A 225 -38.55 49.16 -21.42
C CYS A 225 -37.42 48.18 -21.81
N ASN A 226 -37.75 47.05 -22.41
CA ASN A 226 -36.81 46.08 -23.03
C ASN A 226 -36.41 46.45 -24.46
N THR A 227 -36.40 47.75 -24.78
CA THR A 227 -36.00 48.30 -26.08
C THR A 227 -34.47 48.51 -26.14
N ASN A 228 -33.93 49.01 -27.26
CA ASN A 228 -32.49 49.32 -27.44
C ASN A 228 -32.00 50.51 -26.56
N VAL A 229 -32.23 50.46 -25.26
CA VAL A 229 -31.64 51.38 -24.27
C VAL A 229 -30.38 50.71 -23.75
N THR A 230 -29.23 51.36 -23.91
CA THR A 230 -27.94 50.84 -23.44
C THR A 230 -27.48 51.51 -22.14
N VAL A 231 -27.95 52.72 -21.85
CA VAL A 231 -27.59 53.48 -20.65
C VAL A 231 -28.85 54.05 -20.01
N ILE A 232 -28.97 53.89 -18.69
CA ILE A 232 -29.95 54.60 -17.87
C ILE A 232 -29.20 55.55 -16.95
N ASN A 233 -29.28 56.85 -17.21
CA ASN A 233 -28.76 57.88 -16.33
C ASN A 233 -29.88 58.74 -15.76
N LEU A 234 -30.23 58.48 -14.50
CA LEU A 234 -31.32 59.18 -13.81
C LEU A 234 -30.88 60.51 -13.18
N GLY A 235 -29.64 60.97 -13.41
CA GLY A 235 -29.05 62.14 -12.76
C GLY A 235 -29.87 63.43 -12.83
N ARG A 236 -30.77 63.59 -13.83
CA ARG A 236 -31.66 64.75 -13.95
C ARG A 236 -32.85 64.78 -13.00
N PHE A 237 -33.28 63.64 -12.47
CA PHE A 237 -34.45 63.55 -11.58
C PHE A 237 -34.13 64.00 -10.15
N LYS A 238 -33.71 65.25 -9.96
CA LYS A 238 -33.20 65.78 -8.68
C LYS A 238 -34.22 65.77 -7.54
N LYS A 239 -35.51 65.59 -7.84
CA LYS A 239 -36.62 65.48 -6.89
C LYS A 239 -37.09 64.03 -6.62
N LEU A 240 -36.47 63.05 -7.27
CA LEU A 240 -36.84 61.65 -7.12
C LEU A 240 -36.54 61.17 -5.71
N LYS A 241 -37.53 60.55 -5.07
CA LYS A 241 -37.45 59.95 -3.73
C LYS A 241 -37.51 58.43 -3.77
N ASN A 242 -38.37 57.87 -4.61
CA ASN A 242 -38.54 56.43 -4.74
C ASN A 242 -38.32 56.01 -6.20
N LEU A 243 -37.39 55.08 -6.40
CA LEU A 243 -37.22 54.37 -7.66
C LEU A 243 -37.63 52.91 -7.47
N THR A 244 -38.62 52.47 -8.24
CA THR A 244 -39.01 51.06 -8.32
C THR A 244 -38.94 50.60 -9.77
N ILE A 245 -38.19 49.52 -10.00
CA ILE A 245 -38.14 48.81 -11.28
C ILE A 245 -38.70 47.43 -11.00
N ASP A 246 -39.86 47.08 -11.56
CA ASP A 246 -40.47 45.76 -11.37
C ASP A 246 -39.75 44.70 -12.23
N ASP A 247 -40.28 43.47 -12.27
CA ASP A 247 -39.58 42.34 -12.85
C ASP A 247 -39.44 42.38 -14.39
N ASN A 248 -38.40 41.73 -14.93
CA ASN A 248 -38.18 41.52 -16.38
C ASN A 248 -38.04 42.82 -17.20
N THR A 249 -37.30 43.81 -16.69
CA THR A 249 -37.11 45.13 -17.31
C THR A 249 -35.64 45.35 -17.70
N PHE A 250 -35.39 46.14 -18.75
CA PHE A 250 -34.06 46.62 -19.14
C PHE A 250 -33.01 45.55 -19.47
N GLY A 251 -33.39 44.51 -20.23
CA GLY A 251 -32.47 43.43 -20.59
C GLY A 251 -31.16 43.87 -21.28
N GLU A 252 -31.20 44.90 -22.13
CA GLU A 252 -30.07 45.33 -22.97
C GLU A 252 -29.24 46.49 -22.40
N VAL A 253 -29.49 46.91 -21.15
CA VAL A 253 -28.77 48.04 -20.53
C VAL A 253 -27.41 47.59 -20.01
N GLU A 254 -26.37 48.36 -20.35
CA GLU A 254 -24.96 48.17 -19.99
C GLU A 254 -24.53 49.08 -18.83
N GLU A 255 -25.26 50.17 -18.55
CA GLU A 255 -24.87 51.11 -17.48
C GLU A 255 -26.09 51.72 -16.78
N VAL A 256 -26.13 51.62 -15.44
CA VAL A 256 -27.17 52.21 -14.60
C VAL A 256 -26.54 53.23 -13.67
N LYS A 257 -26.85 54.52 -13.88
CA LYS A 257 -26.30 55.65 -13.12
C LYS A 257 -27.37 56.32 -12.26
N LEU A 258 -27.19 56.19 -10.94
CA LEU A 258 -27.87 56.95 -9.91
C LEU A 258 -26.84 57.88 -9.26
N ASP A 259 -26.60 59.04 -9.87
CA ASP A 259 -25.56 59.98 -9.46
C ASP A 259 -26.14 61.35 -9.07
N GLY A 260 -25.84 61.77 -7.84
CA GLY A 260 -26.19 63.11 -7.34
C GLY A 260 -27.68 63.32 -7.12
N LEU A 261 -28.43 62.26 -6.79
CA LEU A 261 -29.86 62.30 -6.46
C LEU A 261 -30.04 62.55 -4.96
N GLN A 262 -30.05 63.84 -4.59
CA GLN A 262 -30.00 64.27 -3.19
C GLN A 262 -31.27 63.95 -2.38
N GLU A 263 -32.42 63.77 -3.03
CA GLU A 263 -33.70 63.45 -2.38
C GLU A 263 -34.06 61.96 -2.46
N LEU A 264 -33.25 61.13 -3.13
CA LEU A 264 -33.54 59.71 -3.31
C LEU A 264 -33.43 58.98 -1.98
N GLU A 265 -34.51 58.30 -1.56
CA GLU A 265 -34.60 57.58 -0.29
C GLU A 265 -34.61 56.06 -0.48
N ARG A 266 -35.25 55.56 -1.55
CA ARG A 266 -35.42 54.11 -1.80
C ARG A 266 -35.13 53.75 -3.24
N VAL A 267 -34.33 52.71 -3.42
CA VAL A 267 -34.06 52.06 -4.72
C VAL A 267 -34.45 50.60 -4.61
N ILE A 268 -35.49 50.21 -5.32
CA ILE A 268 -35.97 48.84 -5.40
C ILE A 268 -35.91 48.39 -6.85
N ILE A 269 -35.09 47.38 -7.12
CA ILE A 269 -34.98 46.72 -8.41
C ILE A 269 -35.50 45.29 -8.20
N GLY A 270 -36.53 44.91 -8.93
CA GLY A 270 -37.16 43.60 -8.86
C GLY A 270 -36.27 42.50 -9.42
N SER A 271 -36.83 41.33 -9.59
CA SER A 271 -36.13 40.19 -10.16
C SER A 271 -36.03 40.32 -11.67
N ASN A 272 -35.03 39.68 -12.27
CA ASN A 272 -34.96 39.57 -13.71
C ASN A 272 -34.63 40.84 -14.51
N ASN A 273 -33.95 41.80 -13.89
CA ASN A 273 -33.57 43.04 -14.55
C ASN A 273 -32.10 43.02 -15.02
N PHE A 274 -31.78 43.75 -16.09
CA PHE A 274 -30.38 44.00 -16.50
C PHE A 274 -29.52 42.73 -16.77
N ARG A 275 -29.96 41.83 -17.66
CA ARG A 275 -29.36 40.49 -17.80
C ARG A 275 -28.59 40.17 -19.07
N ASN A 276 -28.86 40.85 -20.18
CA ASN A 276 -28.36 40.37 -21.49
C ASN A 276 -27.00 40.98 -21.84
N LYS A 277 -26.42 41.77 -20.94
CA LYS A 277 -25.19 42.53 -21.16
C LYS A 277 -24.32 42.53 -19.92
N ASN A 278 -23.01 42.65 -20.16
CA ASN A 278 -22.07 43.11 -19.15
C ASN A 278 -22.31 44.60 -18.89
N GLY A 279 -22.01 45.06 -17.68
CA GLY A 279 -22.28 46.43 -17.33
C GLY A 279 -21.87 46.83 -15.92
N THR A 280 -22.18 48.10 -15.61
CA THR A 280 -21.88 48.72 -14.32
C THR A 280 -23.13 49.30 -13.68
N PHE A 281 -23.38 48.94 -12.42
CA PHE A 281 -24.33 49.61 -11.54
C PHE A 281 -23.61 50.67 -10.70
N ILE A 282 -24.06 51.92 -10.75
CA ILE A 282 -23.46 53.06 -10.06
C ILE A 282 -24.52 53.75 -9.21
N LEU A 283 -24.34 53.72 -7.89
CA LEU A 283 -25.08 54.51 -6.91
C LEU A 283 -24.10 55.40 -6.14
N LYS A 284 -24.02 56.68 -6.51
CA LYS A 284 -23.08 57.61 -5.89
C LYS A 284 -23.62 58.99 -5.65
N ASN A 285 -23.03 59.73 -4.71
CA ASN A 285 -23.44 61.09 -4.35
C ASN A 285 -24.93 61.20 -3.96
N CYS A 286 -25.55 60.14 -3.44
CA CYS A 286 -26.96 60.11 -3.09
C CYS A 286 -27.12 60.12 -1.57
N LEU A 287 -27.12 61.34 -0.99
CA LEU A 287 -26.98 61.55 0.45
C LEU A 287 -28.18 61.09 1.29
N SER A 288 -29.35 60.88 0.68
CA SER A 288 -30.60 60.53 1.37
C SER A 288 -31.01 59.07 1.24
N VAL A 289 -30.28 58.26 0.45
CA VAL A 289 -30.71 56.87 0.17
C VAL A 289 -30.58 56.06 1.44
N LYS A 290 -31.69 55.44 1.85
CA LYS A 290 -31.79 54.59 3.04
C LYS A 290 -31.80 53.12 2.68
N GLN A 291 -32.37 52.76 1.52
CA GLN A 291 -32.58 51.36 1.16
C GLN A 291 -32.17 51.10 -0.28
N LEU A 292 -31.34 50.08 -0.49
CA LEU A 292 -31.03 49.49 -1.79
C LEU A 292 -31.44 48.01 -1.77
N VAL A 293 -32.43 47.66 -2.58
CA VAL A 293 -32.88 46.28 -2.78
C VAL A 293 -32.72 45.91 -4.25
N ILE A 294 -32.02 44.82 -4.51
CA ILE A 294 -31.86 44.23 -5.84
C ILE A 294 -32.39 42.80 -5.79
N GLY A 295 -33.39 42.50 -6.60
CA GLY A 295 -34.07 41.21 -6.64
C GLY A 295 -33.29 40.16 -7.41
N ASN A 296 -33.76 38.91 -7.31
CA ASN A 296 -33.04 37.75 -7.79
C ASN A 296 -32.74 37.80 -9.28
N ASN A 297 -31.58 37.26 -9.61
CA ASN A 297 -31.05 37.11 -10.95
C ASN A 297 -31.03 38.46 -11.69
N SER A 298 -30.84 39.58 -11.01
CA SER A 298 -30.68 40.88 -11.64
C SER A 298 -29.19 41.20 -11.77
N PHE A 299 -28.77 41.88 -12.84
CA PHE A 299 -27.36 42.20 -13.06
C PHE A 299 -26.44 40.95 -13.13
N THR A 300 -26.94 39.83 -13.65
CA THR A 300 -26.24 38.52 -13.64
C THR A 300 -24.82 38.59 -14.22
N ASP A 301 -24.69 39.23 -15.38
CA ASP A 301 -23.43 39.33 -16.13
C ASP A 301 -22.66 40.64 -15.88
N TYR A 302 -23.15 41.49 -14.98
CA TYR A 302 -22.51 42.77 -14.67
C TYR A 302 -21.14 42.54 -14.01
N ASN A 303 -20.20 43.42 -14.37
CA ASN A 303 -18.82 43.39 -13.90
C ASN A 303 -18.42 44.63 -13.09
N GLY A 304 -19.31 45.62 -12.98
CA GLY A 304 -19.12 46.78 -12.13
C GLY A 304 -20.27 46.97 -11.14
N PHE A 305 -19.91 47.18 -9.87
CA PHE A 305 -20.82 47.58 -8.80
C PHE A 305 -20.14 48.66 -7.98
N GLU A 306 -20.71 49.87 -7.96
CA GLU A 306 -20.16 51.01 -7.22
C GLU A 306 -21.25 51.63 -6.33
N VAL A 307 -21.07 51.53 -5.01
CA VAL A 307 -21.89 52.23 -4.02
C VAL A 307 -20.97 53.08 -3.14
N ARG A 308 -20.98 54.39 -3.33
CA ARG A 308 -20.11 55.32 -2.58
C ARG A 308 -20.78 56.64 -2.29
N GLU A 309 -20.31 57.36 -1.27
CA GLU A 309 -20.85 58.68 -0.93
C GLU A 309 -22.38 58.65 -0.65
N THR A 310 -22.86 57.57 -0.02
CA THR A 310 -24.25 57.31 0.38
C THR A 310 -24.37 57.16 1.91
N PRO A 311 -24.09 58.22 2.69
CA PRO A 311 -23.96 58.14 4.16
C PRO A 311 -25.27 57.84 4.91
N SER A 312 -26.43 57.90 4.24
CA SER A 312 -27.73 57.59 4.86
C SER A 312 -28.19 56.15 4.66
N LEU A 313 -27.40 55.31 3.97
CA LEU A 313 -27.79 53.96 3.63
C LEU A 313 -27.92 53.13 4.92
N GLU A 314 -29.09 52.51 5.12
CA GLU A 314 -29.47 51.73 6.30
C GLU A 314 -29.51 50.23 5.98
N GLU A 315 -29.91 49.85 4.76
CA GLU A 315 -30.06 48.46 4.35
C GLU A 315 -29.60 48.23 2.90
N ILE A 316 -28.81 47.17 2.71
CA ILE A 316 -28.40 46.65 1.40
C ILE A 316 -28.86 45.20 1.31
N ILE A 317 -29.75 44.93 0.36
CA ILE A 317 -30.19 43.58 0.03
C ILE A 317 -29.87 43.33 -1.45
N ILE A 318 -29.04 42.33 -1.70
CA ILE A 318 -28.77 41.78 -3.02
C ILE A 318 -29.35 40.36 -3.05
N GLY A 319 -30.25 40.08 -4.00
CA GLY A 319 -30.87 38.77 -4.16
C GLY A 319 -29.93 37.75 -4.80
N ASP A 320 -30.45 36.56 -5.08
CA ASP A 320 -29.65 35.44 -5.60
C ASP A 320 -29.14 35.70 -7.03
N SER A 321 -28.02 35.08 -7.42
CA SER A 321 -27.45 35.11 -8.77
C SER A 321 -27.24 36.53 -9.33
N CYS A 322 -26.78 37.46 -8.49
CA CYS A 322 -26.53 38.85 -8.91
C CYS A 322 -25.03 39.13 -9.04
N PHE A 323 -24.66 40.05 -9.95
CA PHE A 323 -23.30 40.60 -10.05
C PHE A 323 -22.19 39.57 -10.21
N GLY A 324 -22.42 38.50 -10.98
CA GLY A 324 -21.50 37.36 -11.05
C GLY A 324 -20.07 37.72 -11.45
N ASN A 325 -19.87 38.75 -12.28
CA ASN A 325 -18.56 39.13 -12.80
C ASN A 325 -17.91 40.32 -12.10
N VAL A 326 -18.45 40.80 -10.97
CA VAL A 326 -17.87 41.91 -10.21
C VAL A 326 -16.62 41.45 -9.46
N GLU A 327 -15.57 42.26 -9.52
CA GLU A 327 -14.26 41.96 -8.88
C GLU A 327 -14.07 42.69 -7.54
N ASP A 328 -14.79 43.79 -7.28
CA ASP A 328 -14.70 44.53 -6.01
C ASP A 328 -16.09 44.79 -5.45
N MET A 329 -16.34 44.31 -4.23
CA MET A 329 -17.53 44.61 -3.45
C MET A 329 -17.10 45.25 -2.13
N SER A 330 -17.02 46.58 -2.12
CA SER A 330 -16.54 47.36 -0.98
C SER A 330 -17.63 48.25 -0.37
N ILE A 331 -17.86 48.06 0.93
CA ILE A 331 -18.74 48.88 1.77
C ILE A 331 -17.85 49.54 2.82
N VAL A 332 -17.40 50.75 2.53
CA VAL A 332 -16.43 51.47 3.37
C VAL A 332 -17.04 52.77 3.92
N GLY A 333 -16.98 52.94 5.23
CA GLY A 333 -17.36 54.19 5.91
C GLY A 333 -18.85 54.50 5.90
N MET A 334 -19.72 53.50 5.65
CA MET A 334 -21.17 53.69 5.61
C MET A 334 -21.78 53.63 7.03
N ARG A 335 -21.79 54.78 7.71
CA ARG A 335 -22.09 54.90 9.15
C ARG A 335 -23.54 54.65 9.58
N LYS A 336 -24.45 54.34 8.66
CA LYS A 336 -25.86 54.04 8.98
C LYS A 336 -26.30 52.63 8.59
N VAL A 337 -25.47 51.87 7.87
CA VAL A 337 -25.86 50.55 7.36
C VAL A 337 -26.01 49.62 8.56
N GLU A 338 -27.21 49.09 8.79
CA GLU A 338 -27.49 48.16 9.87
C GLU A 338 -27.47 46.70 9.38
N LYS A 339 -27.88 46.46 8.12
CA LYS A 339 -28.00 45.12 7.56
C LYS A 339 -27.43 45.04 6.15
N VAL A 340 -26.60 44.02 5.92
CA VAL A 340 -26.09 43.62 4.62
C VAL A 340 -26.50 42.18 4.36
N SER A 341 -27.28 41.95 3.31
CA SER A 341 -27.73 40.62 2.90
C SER A 341 -27.38 40.39 1.44
N ILE A 342 -26.62 39.32 1.18
CA ILE A 342 -26.23 38.87 -0.16
C ILE A 342 -26.84 37.49 -0.37
N GLY A 343 -27.67 37.33 -1.41
CA GLY A 343 -28.31 36.07 -1.79
C GLY A 343 -27.31 35.07 -2.36
N GLU A 344 -27.76 33.86 -2.65
CA GLU A 344 -26.95 32.74 -3.13
C GLU A 344 -26.33 33.03 -4.52
N ASN A 345 -25.19 32.43 -4.86
CA ASN A 345 -24.53 32.51 -6.17
C ASN A 345 -24.26 33.95 -6.66
N SER A 346 -24.16 34.91 -5.74
CA SER A 346 -23.89 36.31 -6.08
C SER A 346 -22.40 36.59 -6.00
N PHE A 347 -21.88 37.45 -6.89
CA PHE A 347 -20.45 37.77 -6.92
C PHE A 347 -19.54 36.54 -7.05
N SER A 348 -19.96 35.52 -7.82
CA SER A 348 -19.33 34.18 -7.77
C SER A 348 -18.47 33.81 -8.99
N ASN A 349 -18.59 34.47 -10.14
CA ASN A 349 -17.98 34.00 -11.40
C ASN A 349 -16.54 34.48 -11.62
N ARG A 350 -16.07 35.46 -10.84
CA ARG A 350 -14.73 36.06 -10.97
C ARG A 350 -14.03 36.09 -9.62
N GLU A 351 -12.69 36.11 -9.70
CA GLU A 351 -11.86 36.44 -8.56
C GLU A 351 -12.05 37.92 -8.17
N GLY A 352 -11.97 38.21 -6.88
CA GLY A 352 -12.27 39.54 -6.36
C GLY A 352 -12.02 39.71 -4.87
N SER A 353 -12.41 40.88 -4.37
CA SER A 353 -12.28 41.32 -2.97
C SER A 353 -13.61 41.76 -2.37
N PHE A 354 -13.90 41.25 -1.17
CA PHE A 354 -15.02 41.72 -0.34
C PHE A 354 -14.47 42.51 0.84
N ALA A 355 -14.99 43.72 1.05
CA ALA A 355 -14.58 44.58 2.14
C ALA A 355 -15.78 45.22 2.84
N LEU A 356 -15.90 45.01 4.15
CA LEU A 356 -16.84 45.70 5.04
C LEU A 356 -16.03 46.40 6.15
N ILE A 357 -15.74 47.68 5.92
CA ILE A 357 -14.75 48.44 6.71
C ILE A 357 -15.36 49.73 7.22
N ASP A 358 -15.07 50.09 8.48
CA ASP A 358 -15.47 51.36 9.11
C ASP A 358 -17.00 51.59 9.08
N CYS A 359 -17.78 50.51 9.17
CA CYS A 359 -19.23 50.53 9.19
C CYS A 359 -19.74 50.30 10.62
N GLU A 360 -19.64 51.35 11.45
CA GLU A 360 -19.76 51.28 12.91
C GLU A 360 -21.08 50.75 13.47
N VAL A 361 -22.17 50.77 12.67
CA VAL A 361 -23.52 50.42 13.12
C VAL A 361 -24.10 49.17 12.48
N VAL A 362 -23.32 48.45 11.66
CA VAL A 362 -23.76 47.18 11.07
C VAL A 362 -23.99 46.18 12.19
N LYS A 363 -25.16 45.55 12.20
CA LYS A 363 -25.57 44.53 13.17
C LYS A 363 -25.56 43.13 12.56
N GLU A 364 -25.83 43.02 11.26
CA GLU A 364 -26.01 41.73 10.60
C GLU A 364 -25.37 41.72 9.21
N ILE A 365 -24.54 40.71 8.97
CA ILE A 365 -24.10 40.31 7.62
C ILE A 365 -24.54 38.87 7.35
N ARG A 366 -25.25 38.69 6.24
CA ARG A 366 -25.61 37.38 5.69
C ARG A 366 -25.11 37.24 4.27
N VAL A 367 -24.43 36.14 4.00
CA VAL A 367 -23.95 35.74 2.68
C VAL A 367 -24.53 34.37 2.36
N GLY A 368 -25.33 34.27 1.30
CA GLY A 368 -25.92 33.00 0.84
C GLY A 368 -24.90 32.07 0.19
N ASP A 369 -25.29 30.82 -0.01
CA ASP A 369 -24.45 29.76 -0.56
C ASP A 369 -23.81 30.12 -1.90
N ASN A 370 -22.55 29.73 -2.08
CA ASN A 370 -21.71 29.93 -3.26
C ASN A 370 -21.49 31.40 -3.64
N SER A 371 -21.85 32.35 -2.79
CA SER A 371 -21.56 33.75 -3.00
C SER A 371 -20.11 34.05 -2.69
N PHE A 372 -19.49 34.92 -3.49
CA PHE A 372 -18.06 35.19 -3.40
C PHE A 372 -17.18 33.93 -3.51
N ALA A 373 -17.66 32.85 -4.14
CA ALA A 373 -16.99 31.54 -4.14
C ALA A 373 -15.54 31.62 -4.63
N ASN A 374 -15.28 32.43 -5.66
CA ASN A 374 -13.96 32.61 -6.26
C ASN A 374 -13.18 33.81 -5.70
N TYR A 375 -13.71 34.54 -4.71
CA TYR A 375 -13.02 35.70 -4.14
C TYR A 375 -11.77 35.28 -3.36
N ASN A 376 -10.73 36.10 -3.48
CA ASN A 376 -9.41 35.86 -2.88
C ASN A 376 -9.21 36.67 -1.58
N GLU A 377 -10.08 37.64 -1.29
CA GLU A 377 -9.99 38.50 -0.11
C GLU A 377 -11.37 38.73 0.54
N CYS A 378 -11.39 38.68 1.87
CA CYS A 378 -12.55 38.96 2.71
C CYS A 378 -12.08 39.74 3.95
N ASP A 379 -12.30 41.06 3.95
CA ASP A 379 -11.92 41.96 5.06
C ASP A 379 -13.18 42.48 5.77
N ILE A 380 -13.33 42.12 7.04
CA ILE A 380 -14.41 42.61 7.92
C ILE A 380 -13.77 43.19 9.17
N ARG A 381 -13.67 44.52 9.25
CA ARG A 381 -13.04 45.20 10.38
C ARG A 381 -13.66 46.55 10.70
N SER A 382 -13.38 47.04 11.90
CA SER A 382 -13.97 48.29 12.42
C SER A 382 -15.51 48.28 12.45
N THR A 383 -16.11 47.14 12.82
CA THR A 383 -17.58 46.92 12.90
C THR A 383 -18.01 46.52 14.33
N PRO A 384 -17.83 47.38 15.34
CA PRO A 384 -17.97 47.01 16.76
C PRO A 384 -19.40 46.62 17.19
N LEU A 385 -20.43 47.01 16.43
CA LEU A 385 -21.83 46.69 16.72
C LEU A 385 -22.35 45.44 16.00
N LEU A 386 -21.50 44.74 15.25
CA LEU A 386 -21.89 43.52 14.54
C LEU A 386 -22.32 42.45 15.54
N GLU A 387 -23.51 41.87 15.36
CA GLU A 387 -24.12 40.86 16.25
C GLU A 387 -24.10 39.46 15.60
N LEU A 388 -24.23 39.39 14.28
CA LEU A 388 -24.27 38.15 13.51
C LEU A 388 -23.41 38.25 12.24
N ILE A 389 -22.52 37.27 12.07
CA ILE A 389 -21.90 36.92 10.79
C ILE A 389 -22.39 35.54 10.39
N GLU A 390 -23.08 35.45 9.26
CA GLU A 390 -23.54 34.21 8.66
C GLU A 390 -23.02 34.11 7.23
N ILE A 391 -22.12 33.16 6.97
CA ILE A 391 -21.57 32.85 5.66
C ILE A 391 -22.07 31.46 5.27
N GLY A 392 -22.74 31.36 4.12
CA GLY A 392 -23.28 30.11 3.58
C GLY A 392 -22.20 29.13 3.12
N ASN A 393 -22.63 28.06 2.47
CA ASN A 393 -21.76 26.99 1.98
C ASN A 393 -20.98 27.44 0.73
N GLY A 394 -19.74 26.98 0.55
CA GLY A 394 -19.00 27.19 -0.71
C GLY A 394 -18.49 28.61 -0.94
N CYS A 395 -18.47 29.45 0.09
CA CYS A 395 -18.12 30.87 0.01
C CYS A 395 -16.62 31.10 0.23
N PHE A 396 -16.03 32.10 -0.43
CA PHE A 396 -14.65 32.57 -0.15
C PHE A 396 -13.57 31.48 -0.25
N ARG A 397 -13.69 30.50 -1.16
CA ARG A 397 -12.82 29.30 -1.21
C ARG A 397 -11.33 29.65 -1.36
N ASN A 398 -11.03 30.73 -2.07
CA ASN A 398 -9.65 31.14 -2.35
C ASN A 398 -9.08 32.13 -1.31
N VAL A 399 -9.80 32.44 -0.23
CA VAL A 399 -9.32 33.42 0.77
C VAL A 399 -8.18 32.83 1.59
N GLY A 400 -7.06 33.56 1.56
CA GLY A 400 -5.79 33.26 2.23
C GLY A 400 -5.87 33.25 3.75
N SER A 401 -6.50 34.25 4.33
CA SER A 401 -6.51 34.49 5.77
C SER A 401 -7.81 35.14 6.18
N MET A 402 -8.24 34.88 7.41
CA MET A 402 -9.44 35.47 7.98
C MET A 402 -9.18 35.83 9.44
N GLU A 403 -9.26 37.12 9.73
CA GLU A 403 -9.09 37.68 11.07
C GLU A 403 -10.40 38.31 11.52
N ILE A 404 -10.94 37.85 12.65
CA ILE A 404 -12.13 38.41 13.28
C ILE A 404 -11.73 38.94 14.64
N THR A 405 -11.66 40.28 14.74
CA THR A 405 -11.19 40.97 15.94
C THR A 405 -11.94 42.27 16.22
N GLY A 406 -12.02 42.66 17.49
CA GLY A 406 -12.59 43.93 17.94
C GLY A 406 -14.11 44.04 17.84
N MET A 407 -14.83 42.94 17.55
CA MET A 407 -16.28 42.96 17.37
C MET A 407 -17.00 42.81 18.72
N GLN A 408 -17.23 43.95 19.38
CA GLN A 408 -17.69 44.03 20.77
C GLN A 408 -19.09 43.45 21.01
N LYS A 409 -19.94 43.37 19.97
CA LYS A 409 -21.32 42.86 20.05
C LYS A 409 -21.54 41.51 19.37
N LEU A 410 -20.50 40.93 18.75
CA LEU A 410 -20.66 39.71 17.97
C LEU A 410 -21.13 38.60 18.88
N ASN A 411 -22.27 37.99 18.57
CA ASN A 411 -22.91 36.97 19.39
C ASN A 411 -22.73 35.58 18.76
N ARG A 412 -22.86 35.50 17.43
CA ARG A 412 -22.74 34.27 16.66
C ARG A 412 -21.92 34.49 15.40
N LEU A 413 -20.97 33.59 15.17
CA LEU A 413 -20.20 33.48 13.93
C LEU A 413 -20.47 32.10 13.32
N GLU A 414 -21.04 32.09 12.12
CA GLU A 414 -21.39 30.87 11.40
C GLU A 414 -20.77 30.87 10.01
N ILE A 415 -20.02 29.80 9.73
CA ILE A 415 -19.38 29.53 8.45
C ILE A 415 -19.94 28.21 7.93
N GLY A 416 -20.54 28.23 6.74
CA GLY A 416 -21.10 27.05 6.07
C GLY A 416 -20.02 26.04 5.64
N GLU A 417 -20.47 24.93 5.09
CA GLU A 417 -19.60 23.85 4.58
C GLU A 417 -18.82 24.30 3.34
N ASP A 418 -17.61 23.75 3.15
CA ASP A 418 -16.77 24.01 1.97
C ASP A 418 -16.48 25.51 1.74
N SER A 419 -16.43 26.29 2.83
CA SER A 419 -16.11 27.72 2.80
C SER A 419 -14.67 27.94 3.24
N PHE A 420 -13.97 28.89 2.62
CA PHE A 420 -12.53 29.12 2.85
C PHE A 420 -11.66 27.88 2.56
N SER A 421 -12.09 27.00 1.64
CA SER A 421 -11.40 25.76 1.24
C SER A 421 -10.45 25.98 0.05
N GLN A 422 -9.15 26.19 0.32
CA GLN A 422 -8.15 26.43 -0.74
C GLN A 422 -7.70 25.15 -1.47
N LEU A 423 -8.02 23.98 -0.91
CA LEU A 423 -7.60 22.69 -1.44
C LEU A 423 -8.80 21.83 -1.78
N ASP A 424 -8.85 21.36 -3.02
CA ASP A 424 -9.77 20.31 -3.45
C ASP A 424 -9.39 18.98 -2.79
N PHE A 425 -10.39 18.26 -2.27
CA PHE A 425 -10.19 17.03 -1.50
C PHE A 425 -9.44 15.92 -2.28
N ASP A 426 -9.51 15.96 -3.61
CA ASP A 426 -8.83 15.02 -4.51
C ASP A 426 -7.32 15.26 -4.62
N ASP A 427 -6.85 16.44 -4.23
CA ASP A 427 -5.44 16.85 -4.37
C ASP A 427 -4.61 16.56 -3.11
N PHE A 428 -5.19 15.99 -2.03
CA PHE A 428 -4.43 15.59 -0.84
C PHE A 428 -3.36 14.54 -1.18
N PRO A 429 -2.06 14.92 -1.28
CA PRO A 429 -1.00 13.95 -1.47
C PRO A 429 -0.77 13.33 -0.09
N SER A 430 -0.80 12.01 0.00
CA SER A 430 -0.60 11.25 1.24
C SER A 430 0.77 11.46 1.94
N SER A 431 1.57 12.47 1.58
CA SER A 431 2.94 12.65 2.11
C SER A 431 3.63 13.99 1.85
N GLN A 432 2.97 15.10 1.51
CA GLN A 432 3.67 16.39 1.38
C GLN A 432 3.12 17.46 2.31
N SER A 433 3.94 17.80 3.31
CA SER A 433 3.84 19.05 4.02
C SER A 433 4.10 20.20 3.08
N VAL A 434 3.10 21.06 2.91
CA VAL A 434 3.37 22.43 2.50
C VAL A 434 3.95 23.13 3.73
N GLU A 435 5.29 23.09 3.88
CA GLU A 435 5.98 24.02 4.77
C GLU A 435 5.94 25.41 4.11
N LEU A 436 4.88 26.17 4.37
CA LEU A 436 4.89 27.61 4.12
C LEU A 436 5.62 28.27 5.30
N ALA A 437 6.93 28.41 5.18
CA ALA A 437 7.70 29.33 6.02
C ALA A 437 7.67 30.72 5.38
N ALA A 438 6.83 31.62 5.89
CA ALA A 438 6.93 33.09 5.83
C ALA A 438 5.63 33.69 6.40
N ASP A 439 5.67 34.93 6.88
CA ASP A 439 4.60 35.70 7.54
C ASP A 439 3.21 35.72 6.84
N ASP A 440 3.04 35.12 5.66
CA ASP A 440 1.82 35.08 4.84
C ASP A 440 1.14 33.68 4.79
N ALA A 441 1.46 32.78 5.73
CA ALA A 441 0.84 31.47 5.77
C ALA A 441 -0.68 31.58 6.03
N PRO A 442 -1.54 30.83 5.31
CA PRO A 442 -2.98 30.86 5.53
C PRO A 442 -3.36 30.59 6.98
N HIS A 443 -4.14 31.48 7.60
CA HIS A 443 -4.46 31.45 9.03
C HIS A 443 -5.86 31.98 9.34
N PHE A 444 -6.48 31.41 10.38
CA PHE A 444 -7.74 31.84 10.96
C PHE A 444 -7.48 32.34 12.38
N GLN A 445 -7.83 33.60 12.66
CA GLN A 445 -7.65 34.22 13.96
C GLN A 445 -8.96 34.80 14.47
N LEU A 446 -9.30 34.48 15.72
CA LEU A 446 -10.51 34.96 16.39
C LEU A 446 -10.19 35.37 17.84
N TYR A 447 -10.22 36.67 18.09
CA TYR A 447 -9.90 37.24 19.40
C TYR A 447 -10.62 38.58 19.62
N ASP A 448 -10.57 39.14 20.84
CA ASP A 448 -11.18 40.44 21.18
C ASP A 448 -12.67 40.60 20.76
N CYS A 449 -13.42 39.50 20.85
CA CYS A 449 -14.87 39.46 20.60
C CYS A 449 -15.61 39.05 21.89
N PRO A 450 -15.71 39.92 22.90
CA PRO A 450 -16.11 39.55 24.25
C PRO A 450 -17.57 39.12 24.40
N SER A 451 -18.44 39.38 23.41
CA SER A 451 -19.85 38.97 23.43
C SER A 451 -20.13 37.64 22.71
N LEU A 452 -19.12 37.05 22.05
CA LEU A 452 -19.31 35.88 21.18
C LEU A 452 -19.68 34.68 22.04
N LYS A 453 -20.77 33.99 21.69
CA LYS A 453 -21.31 32.82 22.41
C LYS A 453 -21.16 31.52 21.61
N GLU A 454 -21.35 31.60 20.30
CA GLU A 454 -21.35 30.42 19.42
C GLU A 454 -20.43 30.65 18.22
N LEU A 455 -19.49 29.71 18.01
CA LEU A 455 -18.72 29.57 16.78
C LEU A 455 -19.11 28.26 16.11
N LEU A 456 -19.66 28.34 14.90
CA LEU A 456 -20.09 27.20 14.10
C LEU A 456 -19.33 27.20 12.76
N ILE A 457 -18.60 26.13 12.48
CA ILE A 457 -17.87 25.94 11.22
C ILE A 457 -18.33 24.63 10.58
N GLY A 458 -18.87 24.70 9.37
CA GLY A 458 -19.32 23.56 8.57
C GLY A 458 -18.17 22.69 8.07
N SER A 459 -18.47 21.46 7.67
CA SER A 459 -17.49 20.48 7.19
C SER A 459 -16.71 20.98 5.98
N PHE A 460 -15.47 20.50 5.78
CA PHE A 460 -14.56 20.83 4.68
C PHE A 460 -14.04 22.28 4.66
N SER A 461 -14.50 23.13 5.58
CA SER A 461 -14.11 24.54 5.63
C SER A 461 -12.68 24.74 6.14
N PHE A 462 -12.04 25.82 5.68
CA PHE A 462 -10.64 26.15 6.01
C PHE A 462 -9.62 25.05 5.63
N SER A 463 -9.89 24.27 4.57
CA SER A 463 -8.88 23.36 4.02
C SER A 463 -7.71 24.18 3.45
N GLY A 464 -6.47 23.79 3.76
CA GLY A 464 -5.27 24.53 3.37
C GLY A 464 -4.82 25.61 4.37
N TYR A 465 -5.61 25.89 5.42
CA TYR A 465 -5.18 26.77 6.50
C TYR A 465 -4.13 26.09 7.38
N SER A 466 -3.04 26.80 7.68
CA SER A 466 -1.90 26.28 8.45
C SER A 466 -2.04 26.51 9.96
N VAL A 467 -2.78 27.53 10.37
CA VAL A 467 -2.96 27.92 11.78
C VAL A 467 -4.41 28.33 12.05
N CYS A 468 -4.94 27.89 13.19
CA CYS A 468 -6.23 28.28 13.76
C CYS A 468 -6.00 28.72 15.21
N GLU A 469 -6.19 30.00 15.49
CA GLU A 469 -5.96 30.60 16.81
C GLU A 469 -7.25 31.26 17.30
N ILE A 470 -7.73 30.80 18.45
CA ILE A 470 -8.94 31.33 19.09
C ILE A 470 -8.60 31.60 20.54
N HIS A 471 -8.58 32.87 20.93
CA HIS A 471 -8.17 33.22 22.27
C HIS A 471 -8.85 34.47 22.84
N SER A 472 -8.80 34.59 24.18
CA SER A 472 -9.26 35.77 24.91
C SER A 472 -10.74 36.12 24.66
N LEU A 473 -11.60 35.09 24.60
CA LEU A 473 -13.04 35.24 24.40
C LEU A 473 -13.80 34.97 25.70
N SER A 474 -14.20 36.05 26.37
CA SER A 474 -14.79 35.96 27.71
C SER A 474 -16.20 35.35 27.80
N SER A 475 -16.94 35.27 26.67
CA SER A 475 -18.34 34.81 26.66
C SER A 475 -18.62 33.57 25.81
N ILE A 476 -17.60 32.98 25.16
CA ILE A 476 -17.82 31.84 24.26
C ILE A 476 -18.32 30.64 25.07
N GLU A 477 -19.39 29.99 24.61
CA GLU A 477 -20.04 28.85 25.28
C GLU A 477 -19.88 27.56 24.47
N LEU A 478 -19.90 27.66 23.13
CA LEU A 478 -19.81 26.54 22.20
C LEU A 478 -18.85 26.85 21.04
N ILE A 479 -17.94 25.92 20.77
CA ILE A 479 -17.17 25.84 19.53
C ILE A 479 -17.50 24.51 18.86
N ALA A 480 -18.11 24.55 17.68
CA ALA A 480 -18.40 23.37 16.88
C ALA A 480 -17.77 23.50 15.49
N ILE A 481 -16.85 22.58 15.18
CA ILE A 481 -16.11 22.53 13.91
C ILE A 481 -16.44 21.21 13.22
N GLY A 482 -16.86 21.28 11.96
CA GLY A 482 -17.28 20.15 11.14
C GLY A 482 -16.17 19.16 10.79
N GLY A 483 -16.51 18.16 9.97
CA GLY A 483 -15.56 17.14 9.53
C GLY A 483 -14.59 17.67 8.49
N SER A 484 -13.35 17.18 8.52
CA SER A 484 -12.31 17.52 7.54
C SER A 484 -12.01 19.02 7.41
N CYS A 485 -12.31 19.80 8.45
CA CYS A 485 -11.89 21.20 8.55
C CYS A 485 -10.43 21.30 8.98
N PHE A 486 -9.75 22.36 8.57
CA PHE A 486 -8.40 22.69 9.06
C PHE A 486 -7.39 21.52 8.94
N VAL A 487 -7.46 20.73 7.87
CA VAL A 487 -6.51 19.62 7.65
C VAL A 487 -5.08 20.18 7.54
N ALA A 488 -4.14 19.54 8.24
CA ALA A 488 -2.76 19.94 8.46
C ALA A 488 -2.56 21.26 9.24
N SER A 489 -3.63 21.86 9.75
CA SER A 489 -3.57 23.09 10.55
C SER A 489 -3.21 22.81 12.00
N SER A 490 -2.51 23.74 12.65
CA SER A 490 -2.37 23.76 14.12
C SER A 490 -3.55 24.47 14.77
N LEU A 491 -3.90 24.07 16.00
CA LEU A 491 -4.98 24.68 16.77
C LEU A 491 -4.48 25.24 18.11
N GLU A 492 -4.91 26.45 18.45
CA GLU A 492 -4.77 27.04 19.78
C GLU A 492 -6.11 27.56 20.30
N LEU A 493 -6.60 26.99 21.40
CA LEU A 493 -7.74 27.50 22.17
C LEU A 493 -7.24 27.97 23.55
N LEU A 494 -7.16 29.29 23.77
CA LEU A 494 -6.54 29.88 24.96
C LEU A 494 -7.45 30.89 25.65
N ASP A 495 -7.52 30.88 26.99
CA ASP A 495 -8.26 31.89 27.77
C ASP A 495 -9.74 32.03 27.34
N LEU A 496 -10.50 30.94 27.49
CA LEU A 496 -11.93 30.86 27.16
C LEU A 496 -12.74 30.47 28.43
N PRO A 497 -12.93 31.41 29.38
CA PRO A 497 -13.39 31.10 30.74
C PRO A 497 -14.82 30.55 30.85
N LEU A 498 -15.67 30.80 29.86
CA LEU A 498 -17.08 30.35 29.84
C LEU A 498 -17.36 29.20 28.87
N LEU A 499 -16.35 28.70 28.15
CA LEU A 499 -16.51 27.63 27.15
C LEU A 499 -17.01 26.35 27.83
N GLN A 500 -18.13 25.79 27.37
CA GLN A 500 -18.78 24.64 28.00
C GLN A 500 -18.57 23.34 27.21
N SER A 501 -18.59 23.43 25.88
CA SER A 501 -18.46 22.30 24.97
C SER A 501 -17.58 22.64 23.77
N VAL A 502 -16.73 21.69 23.37
CA VAL A 502 -16.06 21.68 22.07
C VAL A 502 -16.43 20.42 21.29
N GLU A 503 -16.77 20.61 20.03
CA GLU A 503 -17.16 19.55 19.10
C GLU A 503 -16.33 19.65 17.83
N PHE A 504 -15.63 18.58 17.50
CA PHE A 504 -14.79 18.48 16.31
C PHE A 504 -15.26 17.30 15.46
N GLY A 505 -15.52 17.50 14.17
CA GLY A 505 -15.98 16.46 13.25
C GLY A 505 -14.89 15.43 12.90
N SER A 506 -15.25 14.43 12.10
CA SER A 506 -14.28 13.40 11.67
C SER A 506 -13.18 14.01 10.81
N ASP A 507 -11.93 13.59 11.00
CA ASP A 507 -10.75 14.06 10.26
C ASP A 507 -10.48 15.58 10.34
N SER A 508 -11.14 16.32 11.26
CA SER A 508 -10.80 17.73 11.51
C SER A 508 -9.41 17.82 12.16
N PHE A 509 -8.58 18.79 11.76
CA PHE A 509 -7.19 18.91 12.22
C PHE A 509 -6.36 17.63 12.00
N LEU A 510 -6.70 16.81 10.99
CA LEU A 510 -5.90 15.66 10.58
C LEU A 510 -4.50 16.12 10.13
N ASN A 511 -3.44 15.43 10.53
CA ASN A 511 -2.04 15.80 10.30
C ASN A 511 -1.61 17.14 10.93
N CYS A 512 -2.27 17.60 12.00
CA CYS A 512 -1.80 18.76 12.76
C CYS A 512 -0.41 18.51 13.38
N THR A 513 0.37 19.58 13.58
CA THR A 513 1.63 19.52 14.33
C THR A 513 1.46 20.01 15.76
N ARG A 514 0.47 20.87 16.04
CA ARG A 514 0.22 21.38 17.38
C ARG A 514 -1.28 21.49 17.66
N ALA A 515 -1.69 21.08 18.86
CA ALA A 515 -3.01 21.37 19.41
C ALA A 515 -2.85 21.79 20.87
N ALA A 516 -3.30 22.99 21.22
CA ALA A 516 -3.24 23.51 22.58
C ALA A 516 -4.61 23.98 23.08
N PHE A 517 -4.90 23.59 24.32
CA PHE A 517 -6.09 23.94 25.06
C PHE A 517 -5.63 24.34 26.46
N ASP A 518 -5.62 25.64 26.74
CA ASP A 518 -5.11 26.20 28.00
C ASP A 518 -6.11 27.21 28.57
N GLU A 519 -6.26 27.21 29.89
CA GLU A 519 -7.17 28.09 30.64
C GLU A 519 -8.65 28.03 30.17
N LEU A 520 -9.24 26.81 30.19
CA LEU A 520 -10.66 26.58 29.86
C LEU A 520 -11.45 26.04 31.08
N PRO A 521 -11.61 26.84 32.16
CA PRO A 521 -12.12 26.37 33.46
C PRO A 521 -13.57 25.89 33.48
N SER A 522 -14.39 26.29 32.49
CA SER A 522 -15.80 25.88 32.39
C SER A 522 -16.04 24.70 31.47
N LEU A 523 -15.01 24.20 30.76
CA LEU A 523 -15.17 23.16 29.76
C LEU A 523 -15.61 21.86 30.42
N THR A 524 -16.70 21.26 29.95
CA THR A 524 -17.26 20.01 30.52
C THR A 524 -17.20 18.84 29.56
N GLN A 525 -17.28 19.12 28.24
CA GLN A 525 -17.31 18.12 27.18
C GLN A 525 -16.31 18.48 26.09
N PHE A 526 -15.49 17.50 25.73
CA PHE A 526 -14.61 17.53 24.56
C PHE A 526 -14.94 16.31 23.71
N THR A 527 -15.57 16.55 22.56
CA THR A 527 -15.98 15.49 21.64
C THR A 527 -15.26 15.62 20.30
N MET A 528 -14.79 14.48 19.80
CA MET A 528 -14.05 14.35 18.55
C MET A 528 -14.71 13.31 17.64
N GLY A 529 -14.81 13.61 16.36
CA GLY A 529 -15.10 12.63 15.32
C GLY A 529 -13.94 11.66 15.13
N LYS A 530 -14.14 10.70 14.23
CA LYS A 530 -13.12 9.69 13.93
C LYS A 530 -11.86 10.37 13.38
N ASN A 531 -10.68 10.00 13.89
CA ASN A 531 -9.35 10.49 13.46
C ASN A 531 -9.09 11.99 13.64
N ALA A 532 -10.00 12.77 14.25
CA ALA A 532 -9.75 14.17 14.55
C ALA A 532 -8.49 14.33 15.40
N PHE A 533 -7.64 15.32 15.12
CA PHE A 533 -6.34 15.49 15.78
C PHE A 533 -5.42 14.27 15.71
N THR A 534 -5.39 13.56 14.57
CA THR A 534 -4.24 12.69 14.28
C THR A 534 -3.05 13.59 13.96
N PHE A 535 -1.96 13.48 14.71
CA PHE A 535 -0.80 14.35 14.51
C PHE A 535 0.07 13.86 13.35
N LYS A 536 0.80 14.79 12.75
CA LYS A 536 1.91 14.47 11.84
C LYS A 536 3.03 13.79 12.64
N ASP A 537 3.56 12.70 12.12
CA ASP A 537 4.71 11.97 12.69
C ASP A 537 6.02 12.74 12.47
N VAL A 538 6.20 13.82 13.23
CA VAL A 538 7.40 14.68 13.24
C VAL A 538 7.78 15.06 14.65
N SER A 539 9.07 15.03 15.01
CA SER A 539 9.57 15.20 16.39
C SER A 539 9.14 16.48 17.13
N GLY A 540 8.69 17.51 16.39
CA GLY A 540 8.15 18.75 16.95
C GLY A 540 6.66 18.73 17.28
N SER A 541 5.95 17.63 17.03
CA SER A 541 4.51 17.56 17.25
C SER A 541 4.15 17.65 18.73
N SER A 542 3.16 18.47 19.10
CA SER A 542 2.82 18.73 20.51
C SER A 542 1.32 18.86 20.80
N LEU A 543 0.88 18.20 21.87
CA LEU A 543 -0.46 18.30 22.44
C LEU A 543 -0.38 18.91 23.84
N LEU A 544 -1.13 19.99 24.08
CA LEU A 544 -1.24 20.66 25.37
C LEU A 544 -2.71 20.66 25.82
N LEU A 545 -3.01 20.00 26.94
CA LEU A 545 -4.28 20.08 27.67
C LEU A 545 -3.97 20.56 29.09
N LYS A 546 -4.19 21.84 29.37
CA LYS A 546 -3.81 22.48 30.63
C LYS A 546 -4.96 23.29 31.19
N ASP A 547 -5.13 23.23 32.51
CA ASP A 547 -6.11 24.01 33.25
C ASP A 547 -7.56 23.83 32.75
N LEU A 548 -8.00 22.55 32.69
CA LEU A 548 -9.38 22.14 32.35
C LEU A 548 -10.09 21.47 33.57
N PRO A 549 -10.25 22.16 34.71
CA PRO A 549 -10.68 21.59 35.98
C PRO A 549 -12.07 20.94 35.98
N ARG A 550 -12.97 21.34 35.07
CA ARG A 550 -14.35 20.82 34.97
C ARG A 550 -14.55 19.80 33.85
N LEU A 551 -13.52 19.48 33.08
CA LEU A 551 -13.65 18.57 31.95
C LEU A 551 -14.03 17.18 32.44
N GLY A 552 -15.26 16.75 32.15
CA GLY A 552 -15.81 15.48 32.62
C GLY A 552 -15.74 14.37 31.58
N SER A 553 -15.75 14.73 30.30
CA SER A 553 -15.77 13.79 29.17
C SER A 553 -14.77 14.21 28.08
N LEU A 554 -13.92 13.27 27.66
CA LEU A 554 -12.99 13.40 26.54
C LEU A 554 -13.09 12.15 25.66
N THR A 555 -13.77 12.26 24.51
CA THR A 555 -14.18 11.10 23.71
C THR A 555 -13.98 11.30 22.21
N THR A 556 -13.49 10.27 21.52
CA THR A 556 -13.51 10.18 20.04
C THR A 556 -14.50 9.12 19.55
N GLN A 557 -15.06 9.32 18.35
CA GLN A 557 -15.95 8.36 17.69
C GLN A 557 -15.17 7.25 16.95
N GLY A 558 -15.61 5.99 17.10
CA GLY A 558 -15.11 4.85 16.35
C GLY A 558 -14.01 4.05 17.05
N GLU A 559 -14.13 2.71 17.04
CA GLU A 559 -13.25 1.78 17.78
C GLU A 559 -11.79 1.79 17.27
N ASN A 560 -11.59 2.16 16.00
CA ASN A 560 -10.27 2.26 15.36
C ASN A 560 -9.89 3.72 15.06
N SER A 561 -10.38 4.68 15.85
CA SER A 561 -9.97 6.07 15.70
C SER A 561 -8.45 6.21 15.92
N THR A 562 -7.83 7.16 15.21
CA THR A 562 -6.43 7.58 15.42
C THR A 562 -6.31 8.96 16.06
N SER A 563 -7.37 9.45 16.69
CA SER A 563 -7.33 10.73 17.42
C SER A 563 -6.23 10.74 18.47
N PHE A 564 -5.45 11.82 18.52
CA PHE A 564 -4.25 11.97 19.35
C PHE A 564 -3.17 10.90 19.15
N ARG A 565 -3.08 10.31 17.95
CA ARG A 565 -1.93 9.48 17.54
C ARG A 565 -0.77 10.36 17.07
N PHE A 566 0.48 10.02 17.40
CA PHE A 566 1.72 10.73 17.03
C PHE A 566 2.01 12.13 17.65
N PRO A 567 1.38 12.61 18.74
CA PRO A 567 1.94 13.78 19.43
C PRO A 567 3.23 13.34 20.15
N HIS A 568 4.37 13.88 19.74
CA HIS A 568 5.67 13.50 20.32
C HIS A 568 5.89 14.10 21.70
N ARG A 569 5.32 15.28 21.95
CA ARG A 569 5.31 15.96 23.25
C ARG A 569 3.88 16.13 23.72
N VAL A 570 3.56 15.61 24.90
CA VAL A 570 2.21 15.69 25.46
C VAL A 570 2.27 16.29 26.86
N TYR A 571 1.51 17.36 27.08
CA TYR A 571 1.44 18.07 28.35
C TYR A 571 0.00 18.04 28.87
N LEU A 572 -0.22 17.34 29.97
CA LEU A 572 -1.52 17.15 30.60
C LEU A 572 -1.46 17.67 32.04
N GLU A 573 -2.07 18.82 32.29
CA GLU A 573 -2.04 19.45 33.61
C GLU A 573 -3.44 19.86 34.06
N ASN A 574 -3.76 19.56 35.31
CA ASN A 574 -4.97 20.03 35.98
C ASN A 574 -6.27 19.60 35.26
N LEU A 575 -6.47 18.29 35.15
CA LEU A 575 -7.65 17.62 34.59
C LEU A 575 -8.40 16.74 35.64
N PRO A 576 -8.70 17.23 36.86
CA PRO A 576 -9.16 16.42 37.99
C PRO A 576 -10.59 15.85 37.89
N SER A 577 -11.43 16.34 36.98
CA SER A 577 -12.85 15.93 36.88
C SER A 577 -13.11 14.88 35.80
N LEU A 578 -12.08 14.48 35.06
CA LEU A 578 -12.23 13.67 33.85
C LEU A 578 -12.57 12.22 34.21
N THR A 579 -13.78 11.76 33.85
CA THR A 579 -14.26 10.42 34.23
C THR A 579 -14.63 9.56 33.02
N ASN A 580 -15.13 10.17 31.95
CA ASN A 580 -15.48 9.48 30.71
C ASN A 580 -14.39 9.72 29.67
N VAL A 581 -13.48 8.75 29.49
CA VAL A 581 -12.39 8.85 28.50
C VAL A 581 -12.55 7.73 27.49
N THR A 582 -12.60 8.07 26.21
CA THR A 582 -12.63 7.10 25.11
C THR A 582 -11.70 7.57 24.01
N LEU A 583 -10.49 7.02 23.99
CA LEU A 583 -9.39 7.42 23.11
C LEU A 583 -8.63 6.17 22.60
N PRO A 584 -9.24 5.33 21.74
CA PRO A 584 -8.55 4.19 21.16
C PRO A 584 -7.35 4.65 20.33
N ASN A 585 -6.24 3.92 20.43
CA ASN A 585 -4.98 4.17 19.69
C ASN A 585 -4.35 5.57 19.90
N ALA A 586 -4.76 6.31 20.92
CA ALA A 586 -4.16 7.60 21.26
C ALA A 586 -2.76 7.44 21.88
N PHE A 587 -1.93 8.47 21.76
CA PHE A 587 -0.60 8.57 22.38
C PHE A 587 0.43 7.53 21.91
N PHE A 588 0.19 6.88 20.77
CA PHE A 588 1.22 6.05 20.12
C PHE A 588 2.36 6.94 19.63
N TYR A 589 3.60 6.46 19.81
CA TYR A 589 4.84 7.16 19.45
C TYR A 589 5.05 8.49 20.19
N THR A 590 4.46 8.68 21.37
CA THR A 590 4.83 9.80 22.25
C THR A 590 6.11 9.46 23.01
N TYR A 591 7.07 10.39 23.06
CA TYR A 591 8.35 10.21 23.76
C TYR A 591 8.54 11.16 24.95
N ASP A 592 7.86 12.31 24.95
CA ASP A 592 7.91 13.30 26.04
C ASP A 592 6.51 13.52 26.62
N PHE A 593 6.34 13.16 27.89
CA PHE A 593 5.07 13.24 28.61
C PHE A 593 5.23 14.00 29.91
N TYR A 594 4.45 15.07 30.08
CA TYR A 594 4.26 15.74 31.34
C TYR A 594 2.83 15.51 31.83
N THR A 595 2.69 15.02 33.06
CA THR A 595 1.39 14.83 33.70
C THR A 595 1.39 15.41 35.11
N PHE A 596 0.35 16.17 35.45
CA PHE A 596 0.15 16.69 36.80
C PHE A 596 -1.35 16.86 37.10
N ASN A 597 -1.82 16.34 38.25
CA ASN A 597 -3.22 16.46 38.68
C ASN A 597 -4.24 15.95 37.62
N ILE A 598 -4.09 14.70 37.19
CA ILE A 598 -5.00 14.02 36.25
C ILE A 598 -5.70 12.82 36.91
N THR A 599 -6.83 12.39 36.35
CA THR A 599 -7.62 11.28 36.92
C THR A 599 -7.10 9.90 36.54
N GLN A 600 -7.52 8.89 37.32
CA GLN A 600 -7.23 7.48 37.03
C GLN A 600 -7.76 7.04 35.66
N ALA A 601 -8.95 7.53 35.25
CA ALA A 601 -9.53 7.20 33.94
C ALA A 601 -8.64 7.65 32.78
N LEU A 602 -7.99 8.82 32.90
CA LEU A 602 -7.02 9.27 31.90
C LEU A 602 -5.71 8.49 32.03
N MET A 603 -5.24 8.23 33.25
CA MET A 603 -4.04 7.42 33.47
C MET A 603 -4.14 6.04 32.82
N GLU A 604 -5.27 5.36 32.87
CA GLU A 604 -5.47 4.05 32.23
C GLU A 604 -5.31 4.09 30.70
N VAL A 605 -5.59 5.24 30.08
CA VAL A 605 -5.37 5.45 28.64
C VAL A 605 -3.90 5.76 28.34
N ILE A 606 -3.18 6.46 29.25
CA ILE A 606 -1.76 6.80 29.05
C ILE A 606 -0.81 5.67 29.51
N GLN A 607 -1.18 4.84 30.47
CA GLN A 607 -0.35 3.74 31.01
C GLN A 607 0.14 2.74 29.94
N PRO A 608 -0.65 2.36 28.92
CA PRO A 608 -0.16 1.59 27.77
C PRO A 608 0.95 2.31 26.97
N SER A 609 0.96 3.64 26.94
CA SER A 609 1.90 4.50 26.21
C SER A 609 3.14 4.89 27.03
N PHE A 610 3.02 4.99 28.37
CA PHE A 610 4.12 5.31 29.30
C PHE A 610 5.20 4.22 29.42
N MET A 611 4.93 3.00 28.94
CA MET A 611 5.88 1.91 29.00
C MET A 611 7.00 1.99 27.95
N ASN A 612 7.21 3.16 27.35
CA ASN A 612 8.43 3.52 26.63
C ASN A 612 9.60 3.84 27.63
N CYS A 613 9.95 2.86 28.48
CA CYS A 613 11.34 2.41 28.76
C CYS A 613 12.22 3.14 29.76
N TRP A 614 11.57 3.84 30.68
CA TRP A 614 12.14 4.48 31.86
C TRP A 614 13.09 5.65 31.53
N SER A 615 12.49 6.84 31.46
CA SER A 615 13.14 8.02 32.01
C SER A 615 13.44 7.77 33.50
N ASP A 616 14.34 8.55 34.12
CA ASP A 616 14.98 8.35 35.44
C ASP A 616 14.07 8.07 36.68
N TYR A 617 12.78 7.84 36.49
CA TYR A 617 11.83 7.37 37.48
C TYR A 617 11.84 5.85 37.64
N VAL A 618 12.45 5.40 38.73
CA VAL A 618 12.24 4.06 39.28
C VAL A 618 10.75 3.90 39.62
N VAL A 619 10.03 3.07 38.86
CA VAL A 619 8.71 2.53 39.25
C VAL A 619 8.86 1.94 40.66
N SER A 620 7.95 2.28 41.57
CA SER A 620 8.12 2.00 43.00
C SER A 620 8.47 0.52 43.23
N SER A 621 9.50 0.27 44.05
CA SER A 621 10.11 -1.04 44.32
C SER A 621 9.21 -2.05 45.04
N GLU A 622 7.88 -1.86 45.05
CA GLU A 622 6.88 -2.65 45.77
C GLU A 622 5.95 -3.46 44.84
N GLU A 623 6.08 -3.34 43.52
CA GLU A 623 5.21 -4.07 42.57
C GLU A 623 5.52 -5.57 42.50
N VAL A 624 4.44 -6.38 42.52
CA VAL A 624 4.49 -7.85 42.51
C VAL A 624 4.51 -8.44 41.09
N GLU A 625 4.01 -7.68 40.11
CA GLU A 625 3.91 -8.06 38.70
C GLU A 625 4.42 -6.90 37.85
N LEU A 626 5.41 -7.18 36.99
CA LEU A 626 6.00 -6.20 36.09
C LEU A 626 5.64 -6.60 34.64
N VAL A 627 4.86 -5.74 33.98
CA VAL A 627 4.43 -5.95 32.59
C VAL A 627 5.01 -4.87 31.69
N ILE A 628 5.83 -5.30 30.73
CA ILE A 628 6.35 -4.49 29.63
C ILE A 628 5.48 -4.83 28.40
N PRO A 629 4.73 -3.89 27.81
CA PRO A 629 3.87 -4.12 26.64
C PRO A 629 4.65 -4.49 25.36
N SER A 630 3.93 -4.72 24.27
CA SER A 630 4.53 -4.98 22.95
C SER A 630 4.95 -3.68 22.24
N ASN A 631 5.99 -3.75 21.40
CA ASN A 631 6.53 -2.68 20.55
C ASN A 631 7.14 -1.49 21.30
N VAL A 632 7.59 -1.69 22.53
CA VAL A 632 8.23 -0.63 23.34
C VAL A 632 9.75 -0.85 23.44
N CYS A 633 10.50 0.19 23.78
CA CYS A 633 11.95 0.11 24.07
C CYS A 633 12.86 -0.10 22.88
N ASN A 634 12.47 0.42 21.73
CA ASN A 634 13.17 0.25 20.47
C ASN A 634 14.10 1.43 20.11
N ASP A 635 14.29 2.39 21.03
CA ASP A 635 15.14 3.57 20.83
C ASP A 635 16.64 3.21 20.82
N GLU A 636 17.42 3.86 19.96
CA GLU A 636 18.88 3.70 19.85
C GLU A 636 19.62 4.11 21.13
N GLU A 637 19.03 4.98 21.97
CA GLU A 637 19.63 5.38 23.24
C GLU A 637 19.61 4.26 24.30
N ILE A 638 18.67 3.31 24.20
CA ILE A 638 18.52 2.21 25.15
C ILE A 638 19.54 1.13 24.80
N THR A 639 20.76 1.29 25.28
CA THR A 639 21.87 0.37 24.97
C THR A 639 21.91 -0.86 25.89
N GLN A 640 21.41 -0.77 27.12
CA GLN A 640 21.42 -1.87 28.10
C GLN A 640 20.20 -1.80 29.04
N LEU A 641 19.55 -2.94 29.27
CA LEU A 641 18.50 -3.10 30.28
C LEU A 641 19.02 -3.92 31.47
N ASP A 642 18.91 -3.39 32.68
CA ASP A 642 19.22 -4.10 33.93
C ASP A 642 18.00 -4.11 34.86
N LEU A 643 17.38 -5.28 35.02
CA LEU A 643 16.21 -5.47 35.88
C LEU A 643 16.58 -5.87 37.32
N SER A 644 17.86 -5.90 37.70
CA SER A 644 18.30 -6.27 39.05
C SER A 644 17.74 -5.41 40.22
N PRO A 645 17.30 -4.15 40.02
CA PRO A 645 16.66 -3.39 41.10
C PRO A 645 15.30 -3.93 41.56
N TYR A 646 14.58 -4.68 40.72
CA TYR A 646 13.17 -5.07 40.91
C TYR A 646 12.99 -6.31 41.80
N ARG A 647 13.62 -6.31 42.98
CA ARG A 647 13.77 -7.49 43.85
C ARG A 647 12.47 -8.14 44.34
N GLU A 648 11.36 -7.41 44.28
CA GLU A 648 10.06 -7.81 44.78
C GLU A 648 9.16 -8.50 43.72
N VAL A 649 9.53 -8.41 42.44
CA VAL A 649 8.75 -8.95 41.30
C VAL A 649 8.63 -10.48 41.37
N ARG A 650 7.41 -10.97 41.17
CA ARG A 650 7.07 -12.40 41.09
C ARG A 650 6.79 -12.86 39.66
N THR A 651 6.15 -12.00 38.86
CA THR A 651 5.84 -12.26 37.46
C THR A 651 6.42 -11.15 36.60
N LEU A 652 7.20 -11.50 35.59
CA LEU A 652 7.71 -10.58 34.58
C LEU A 652 7.13 -10.99 33.22
N SER A 653 6.42 -10.07 32.56
CA SER A 653 5.90 -10.26 31.21
C SER A 653 6.44 -9.18 30.29
N ILE A 654 7.02 -9.57 29.16
CA ILE A 654 7.51 -8.68 28.10
C ILE A 654 6.71 -8.98 26.83
N GLY A 655 6.09 -7.97 26.23
CA GLY A 655 5.33 -8.08 25.00
C GLY A 655 6.21 -8.10 23.74
N ASP A 656 5.61 -8.52 22.63
CA ASP A 656 6.24 -8.74 21.33
C ASP A 656 7.00 -7.50 20.80
N ASN A 657 8.03 -7.70 19.97
CA ASN A 657 8.78 -6.66 19.24
C ASN A 657 9.36 -5.54 20.12
N SER A 658 9.75 -5.86 21.35
CA SER A 658 10.35 -4.90 22.29
C SER A 658 11.88 -5.04 22.34
N PHE A 659 12.60 -3.96 22.65
CA PHE A 659 14.08 -3.94 22.79
C PHE A 659 14.91 -4.14 21.51
N SER A 660 14.42 -3.74 20.33
CA SER A 660 15.10 -3.95 19.04
C SER A 660 16.50 -3.32 18.92
N SER A 661 16.77 -2.28 19.71
CA SER A 661 18.02 -1.51 19.69
C SER A 661 18.93 -1.79 20.89
N ALA A 662 18.43 -2.54 21.88
CA ALA A 662 19.21 -2.88 23.07
C ALA A 662 20.36 -3.83 22.73
N SER A 663 21.55 -3.58 23.26
CA SER A 663 22.70 -4.47 23.07
C SER A 663 22.76 -5.60 24.10
N SER A 664 22.17 -5.39 25.28
CA SER A 664 22.24 -6.34 26.40
C SER A 664 21.03 -6.20 27.34
N ILE A 665 20.46 -7.34 27.72
CA ILE A 665 19.36 -7.46 28.68
C ILE A 665 19.81 -8.36 29.83
N ILE A 666 19.84 -7.81 31.04
CA ILE A 666 20.29 -8.50 32.26
C ILE A 666 19.10 -8.64 33.22
N ILE A 667 18.79 -9.90 33.53
CA ILE A 667 17.76 -10.30 34.48
C ILE A 667 18.45 -11.13 35.57
N ALA A 668 18.95 -10.45 36.60
CA ALA A 668 19.77 -11.06 37.64
C ALA A 668 19.28 -10.73 39.05
N GLY A 669 19.39 -11.69 39.97
CA GLY A 669 19.18 -11.45 41.41
C GLY A 669 17.73 -11.19 41.83
N LEU A 670 16.75 -11.51 40.98
CA LEU A 670 15.32 -11.42 41.32
C LEU A 670 14.92 -12.60 42.22
N ALA A 671 15.12 -12.44 43.52
CA ALA A 671 14.94 -13.52 44.50
C ALA A 671 13.51 -14.08 44.60
N LYS A 672 12.50 -13.34 44.12
CA LYS A 672 11.08 -13.71 44.22
C LYS A 672 10.43 -14.10 42.89
N VAL A 673 11.12 -13.98 41.75
CA VAL A 673 10.52 -14.24 40.43
C VAL A 673 10.22 -15.73 40.27
N GLU A 674 9.00 -16.04 39.85
CA GLU A 674 8.51 -17.41 39.63
C GLU A 674 8.24 -17.69 38.15
N ASN A 675 7.77 -16.67 37.42
CA ASN A 675 7.41 -16.76 36.01
C ASN A 675 8.01 -15.60 35.22
N ILE A 676 8.66 -15.92 34.10
CA ILE A 676 9.10 -14.95 33.10
C ILE A 676 8.50 -15.33 31.75
N THR A 677 7.89 -14.37 31.07
CA THR A 677 7.39 -14.52 29.70
C THR A 677 7.93 -13.39 28.85
N VAL A 678 8.51 -13.73 27.71
CA VAL A 678 8.98 -12.80 26.69
C VAL A 678 8.23 -13.11 25.40
N GLY A 679 7.65 -12.09 24.78
CA GLY A 679 6.93 -12.17 23.52
C GLY A 679 7.85 -12.52 22.34
N SER A 680 7.26 -12.51 21.15
CA SER A 680 7.94 -12.80 19.89
C SER A 680 8.68 -11.56 19.36
N GLY A 681 9.82 -11.74 18.67
CA GLY A 681 10.56 -10.67 18.02
C GLY A 681 11.27 -9.69 18.96
N CYS A 682 11.43 -10.03 20.25
CA CYS A 682 12.09 -9.15 21.23
C CYS A 682 13.62 -9.21 21.11
N GLY A 683 14.30 -8.09 21.33
CA GLY A 683 15.76 -8.07 21.56
C GLY A 683 16.62 -8.47 20.35
N LEU A 684 16.31 -7.97 19.15
CA LEU A 684 17.12 -8.24 17.95
C LEU A 684 18.57 -7.79 18.18
N ARG A 685 19.53 -8.70 18.01
CA ARG A 685 20.98 -8.53 18.29
C ARG A 685 21.33 -8.32 19.76
N SER A 686 20.36 -8.34 20.67
CA SER A 686 20.60 -8.20 22.11
C SER A 686 21.17 -9.47 22.73
N SER A 687 22.11 -9.31 23.66
CA SER A 687 22.53 -10.41 24.55
C SER A 687 21.54 -10.58 25.70
N LEU A 688 21.35 -11.81 26.20
CA LEU A 688 20.48 -12.10 27.34
C LEU A 688 21.25 -12.79 28.47
N GLU A 689 21.17 -12.25 29.68
CA GLU A 689 21.71 -12.91 30.89
C GLU A 689 20.63 -13.13 31.95
N LEU A 690 20.36 -14.40 32.24
CA LEU A 690 19.48 -14.87 33.32
C LEU A 690 20.31 -15.54 34.41
N LYS A 691 20.48 -14.86 35.54
CA LYS A 691 21.39 -15.28 36.62
C LYS A 691 20.76 -15.21 38.01
N ASP A 692 21.05 -16.21 38.84
CA ASP A 692 20.72 -16.20 40.27
C ASP A 692 19.22 -15.96 40.55
N LEU A 693 18.37 -16.77 39.88
CA LEU A 693 16.91 -16.72 40.01
C LEU A 693 16.42 -17.98 40.75
N PRO A 694 16.54 -18.04 42.09
CA PRO A 694 16.37 -19.28 42.87
C PRO A 694 14.93 -19.81 42.92
N ARG A 695 13.94 -19.02 42.48
CA ARG A 695 12.51 -19.37 42.49
C ARG A 695 11.88 -19.52 41.11
N LEU A 696 12.62 -19.27 40.03
CA LEU A 696 12.09 -19.32 38.67
C LEU A 696 11.68 -20.75 38.29
N ARG A 697 10.38 -20.96 38.03
CA ARG A 697 9.82 -22.27 37.69
C ARG A 697 9.55 -22.41 36.20
N ARG A 698 9.08 -21.32 35.59
CA ARG A 698 8.68 -21.25 34.18
C ARG A 698 9.36 -20.08 33.49
N LEU A 699 9.96 -20.36 32.33
CA LEU A 699 10.47 -19.38 31.39
C LEU A 699 9.90 -19.65 30.00
N VAL A 700 9.24 -18.65 29.43
CA VAL A 700 8.70 -18.69 28.06
C VAL A 700 9.36 -17.58 27.25
N ILE A 701 9.92 -17.92 26.10
CA ILE A 701 10.47 -16.97 25.12
C ILE A 701 9.78 -17.21 23.77
N GLY A 702 9.14 -16.18 23.23
CA GLY A 702 8.41 -16.21 21.95
C GLY A 702 9.31 -16.31 20.73
N ASP A 703 8.69 -16.49 19.56
CA ASP A 703 9.37 -16.76 18.30
C ASP A 703 10.28 -15.60 17.87
N TRP A 704 11.43 -15.90 17.24
CA TRP A 704 12.36 -14.93 16.67
C TRP A 704 12.97 -13.93 17.68
N SER A 705 12.82 -14.20 18.98
CA SER A 705 13.40 -13.36 20.03
C SER A 705 14.91 -13.63 20.20
N PHE A 706 15.68 -12.58 20.44
CA PHE A 706 17.14 -12.61 20.60
C PHE A 706 17.89 -13.21 19.39
N MET A 707 17.40 -12.94 18.17
CA MET A 707 18.13 -13.30 16.96
C MET A 707 19.41 -12.46 16.78
N LEU A 708 20.44 -13.04 16.17
CA LEU A 708 21.76 -12.44 15.96
C LEU A 708 22.44 -11.99 17.27
N CYS A 709 22.13 -12.64 18.39
CA CYS A 709 22.74 -12.33 19.68
C CYS A 709 24.21 -12.77 19.73
N ASN A 710 25.03 -12.11 20.55
CA ASN A 710 26.42 -12.52 20.79
C ASN A 710 26.57 -13.38 22.04
N ARG A 711 25.67 -13.24 23.02
CA ARG A 711 25.82 -13.90 24.31
C ARG A 711 24.48 -14.26 24.94
N VAL A 712 24.36 -15.51 25.39
CA VAL A 712 23.22 -16.00 26.16
C VAL A 712 23.70 -16.77 27.38
N VAL A 713 23.18 -16.42 28.55
CA VAL A 713 23.55 -17.03 29.83
C VAL A 713 22.31 -17.47 30.60
N PHE A 714 22.29 -18.75 30.96
CA PHE A 714 21.39 -19.33 31.95
C PHE A 714 22.24 -19.91 33.09
N GLU A 715 22.26 -19.26 34.24
CA GLU A 715 23.12 -19.67 35.36
C GLU A 715 22.39 -19.63 36.69
N ASN A 716 22.54 -20.70 37.48
CA ASN A 716 21.97 -20.84 38.83
C ASN A 716 20.42 -20.77 38.87
N LEU A 717 19.77 -21.49 37.95
CA LEU A 717 18.31 -21.61 37.86
C LEU A 717 17.84 -22.93 38.51
N ALA A 718 18.03 -23.04 39.82
CA ALA A 718 17.99 -24.32 40.54
C ALA A 718 16.64 -25.07 40.51
N VAL A 719 15.53 -24.35 40.33
CA VAL A 719 14.16 -24.91 40.36
C VAL A 719 13.42 -24.81 39.03
N LEU A 720 14.12 -24.43 37.94
CA LEU A 720 13.53 -24.33 36.62
C LEU A 720 13.17 -25.72 36.09
N THR A 721 11.89 -25.93 35.77
CA THR A 721 11.37 -27.19 35.22
C THR A 721 10.72 -27.04 33.86
N ASP A 722 10.20 -25.84 33.55
CA ASP A 722 9.47 -25.55 32.32
C ASP A 722 10.19 -24.43 31.56
N LEU A 723 10.91 -24.81 30.50
CA LEU A 723 11.58 -23.90 29.58
C LEU A 723 10.96 -24.06 28.19
N GLN A 724 10.25 -23.03 27.72
CA GLN A 724 9.60 -23.03 26.42
C GLN A 724 10.26 -22.00 25.52
N LEU A 725 10.83 -22.48 24.43
CA LEU A 725 11.50 -21.66 23.43
C LEU A 725 10.69 -21.70 22.13
N GLY A 726 10.33 -20.53 21.61
CA GLY A 726 9.68 -20.35 20.32
C GLY A 726 10.55 -20.77 19.13
N ASP A 727 10.11 -20.46 17.93
CA ASP A 727 10.87 -20.70 16.72
C ASP A 727 12.10 -19.78 16.64
N SER A 728 13.25 -20.34 16.23
CA SER A 728 14.53 -19.64 15.98
C SER A 728 14.95 -18.59 17.05
N VAL A 729 14.75 -18.90 18.32
CA VAL A 729 15.16 -18.07 19.46
C VAL A 729 16.67 -18.25 19.72
N PHE A 730 17.39 -17.19 20.08
CA PHE A 730 18.84 -17.29 20.34
C PHE A 730 19.66 -17.83 19.15
N THR A 731 19.31 -17.46 17.93
CA THR A 731 20.20 -17.64 16.77
C THR A 731 21.38 -16.70 16.93
N PHE A 732 22.60 -17.22 17.14
CA PHE A 732 23.76 -16.36 17.34
C PHE A 732 24.24 -15.72 16.05
N SER A 733 24.92 -14.58 16.18
CA SER A 733 25.65 -13.97 15.05
C SER A 733 26.79 -14.89 14.56
N ASP A 734 27.32 -14.63 13.38
CA ASP A 734 28.45 -15.41 12.82
C ASP A 734 29.82 -15.03 13.42
N ASP A 735 29.86 -14.19 14.45
CA ASP A 735 31.08 -13.75 15.12
C ASP A 735 31.83 -14.94 15.78
N LEU A 736 33.15 -14.85 15.88
CA LEU A 736 33.99 -15.85 16.57
C LEU A 736 33.88 -15.78 18.10
N SER A 737 33.34 -14.68 18.64
CA SER A 737 33.21 -14.42 20.08
C SER A 737 31.89 -14.87 20.70
N THR A 738 30.99 -15.48 19.92
CA THR A 738 29.66 -15.84 20.41
C THR A 738 29.69 -16.89 21.51
N THR A 739 28.94 -16.66 22.58
CA THR A 739 29.04 -17.44 23.82
C THR A 739 27.67 -17.90 24.32
N LEU A 740 27.53 -19.22 24.53
CA LEU A 740 26.39 -19.83 25.21
C LEU A 740 26.84 -20.47 26.52
N ILE A 741 26.23 -20.07 27.63
CA ILE A 741 26.48 -20.66 28.96
C ILE A 741 25.16 -21.17 29.53
N MET A 742 25.11 -22.46 29.82
CA MET A 742 24.02 -23.10 30.57
C MET A 742 24.63 -23.90 31.73
N ARG A 743 24.53 -23.36 32.94
CA ARG A 743 25.14 -23.93 34.14
C ARG A 743 24.18 -24.00 35.31
N ASN A 744 24.19 -25.13 36.02
CA ASN A 744 23.39 -25.34 37.24
C ASN A 744 21.87 -25.24 36.98
N LEU A 745 21.37 -26.06 36.06
CA LEU A 745 19.94 -26.27 35.79
C LEU A 745 19.56 -27.73 36.10
N PRO A 746 19.61 -28.17 37.38
CA PRO A 746 19.61 -29.59 37.73
C PRO A 746 18.27 -30.29 37.52
N LEU A 747 17.15 -29.55 37.48
CA LEU A 747 15.80 -30.11 37.36
C LEU A 747 15.21 -30.03 35.94
N LEU A 748 15.92 -29.45 34.97
CA LEU A 748 15.42 -29.30 33.61
C LEU A 748 15.46 -30.66 32.88
N GLY A 749 14.28 -31.16 32.48
CA GLY A 749 14.13 -32.48 31.84
C GLY A 749 14.03 -32.46 30.32
N VAL A 750 13.49 -31.38 29.76
CA VAL A 750 13.22 -31.20 28.33
C VAL A 750 13.87 -29.92 27.86
N LEU A 751 14.56 -29.98 26.74
CA LEU A 751 15.10 -28.81 26.04
C LEU A 751 14.69 -28.89 24.56
N SER A 752 13.68 -28.11 24.18
CA SER A 752 13.07 -28.17 22.85
C SER A 752 12.66 -26.79 22.35
N SER A 753 12.72 -26.59 21.04
CA SER A 753 12.03 -25.49 20.36
C SER A 753 10.67 -25.95 19.80
N GLN A 754 9.75 -25.00 19.57
CA GLN A 754 8.39 -25.31 19.09
C GLN A 754 8.35 -25.86 17.65
N ASN A 755 9.35 -25.59 16.81
CA ASN A 755 9.37 -25.92 15.39
C ASN A 755 10.54 -26.87 15.04
N VAL A 756 10.27 -27.91 14.25
CA VAL A 756 11.26 -28.89 13.74
C VAL A 756 12.27 -28.29 12.74
N LEU A 757 12.04 -27.06 12.26
CA LEU A 757 12.95 -26.29 11.41
C LEU A 757 13.70 -25.18 12.18
N SER A 758 13.53 -25.10 13.49
CA SER A 758 14.02 -24.00 14.31
C SER A 758 15.55 -23.86 14.31
N SER A 759 16.02 -22.63 14.16
CA SER A 759 17.46 -22.28 14.27
C SER A 759 17.88 -21.92 15.70
N THR A 760 17.14 -22.43 16.70
CA THR A 760 17.41 -22.12 18.11
C THR A 760 18.79 -22.61 18.52
N PHE A 761 19.59 -21.76 19.18
CA PHE A 761 20.99 -22.01 19.56
C PHE A 761 21.92 -22.39 18.38
N SER A 762 21.66 -21.89 17.17
CA SER A 762 22.61 -21.99 16.05
C SER A 762 23.78 -21.02 16.24
N ASN A 763 24.98 -21.38 15.75
CA ASN A 763 26.20 -20.54 15.74
C ASN A 763 26.91 -20.13 17.05
N PRO A 764 26.67 -20.70 18.26
CA PRO A 764 27.56 -20.40 19.39
C PRO A 764 28.95 -20.98 19.14
N ARG A 765 30.01 -20.22 19.43
CA ARG A 765 31.41 -20.64 19.27
C ARG A 765 31.99 -21.20 20.55
N HIS A 766 31.78 -20.48 21.66
CA HIS A 766 32.13 -20.92 23.00
C HIS A 766 30.90 -21.47 23.70
N ILE A 767 30.89 -22.77 23.99
CA ILE A 767 29.73 -23.46 24.59
C ILE A 767 30.12 -24.02 25.96
N VAL A 768 29.37 -23.66 26.99
CA VAL A 768 29.53 -24.22 28.35
C VAL A 768 28.22 -24.86 28.79
N LEU A 769 28.19 -26.18 28.87
CA LEU A 769 27.06 -26.97 29.37
C LEU A 769 27.50 -27.72 30.62
N GLU A 770 27.02 -27.31 31.79
CA GLU A 770 27.49 -27.85 33.06
C GLU A 770 26.36 -28.08 34.07
N ASN A 771 26.37 -29.27 34.69
CA ASN A 771 25.45 -29.60 35.78
C ASN A 771 23.97 -29.50 35.38
N MET A 772 23.60 -30.27 34.35
CA MET A 772 22.23 -30.44 33.84
C MET A 772 21.91 -31.94 33.64
N PRO A 773 21.97 -32.75 34.71
CA PRO A 773 21.89 -34.22 34.61
C PRO A 773 20.50 -34.75 34.23
N SER A 774 19.43 -33.99 34.45
CA SER A 774 18.05 -34.47 34.28
C SER A 774 17.54 -34.41 32.83
N ILE A 775 18.32 -33.87 31.89
CA ILE A 775 17.91 -33.73 30.48
C ILE A 775 17.79 -35.11 29.83
N ILE A 776 16.56 -35.46 29.45
CA ILE A 776 16.22 -36.73 28.79
C ILE A 776 15.67 -36.54 27.37
N THR A 777 15.18 -35.34 27.05
CA THR A 777 14.62 -35.03 25.74
C THR A 777 15.25 -33.75 25.20
N VAL A 778 15.84 -33.84 24.02
CA VAL A 778 16.42 -32.70 23.29
C VAL A 778 15.81 -32.67 21.89
N MET A 779 15.18 -31.55 21.54
CA MET A 779 14.63 -31.31 20.21
C MET A 779 15.14 -29.95 19.71
N LEU A 780 16.38 -29.95 19.25
CA LEU A 780 17.10 -28.76 18.78
C LEU A 780 17.78 -29.08 17.43
N PRO A 781 17.06 -28.94 16.30
CA PRO A 781 17.45 -29.52 15.02
C PRO A 781 18.71 -28.90 14.39
N SER A 782 18.99 -27.62 14.69
CA SER A 782 20.08 -26.84 14.10
C SER A 782 21.04 -26.25 15.13
N ALA A 783 20.99 -26.73 16.38
CA ALA A 783 21.79 -26.19 17.48
C ALA A 783 23.24 -26.67 17.46
N PHE A 784 24.13 -25.90 18.09
CA PHE A 784 25.54 -26.27 18.34
C PHE A 784 26.32 -26.59 17.07
N GLN A 785 26.19 -25.75 16.04
CA GLN A 785 26.86 -25.93 14.75
C GLN A 785 28.41 -26.01 14.88
N TYR A 786 28.98 -25.24 15.80
CA TYR A 786 30.42 -25.25 16.09
C TYR A 786 30.66 -25.88 17.46
N LYS A 787 31.57 -26.85 17.53
CA LYS A 787 31.79 -27.67 18.73
C LYS A 787 33.24 -27.71 19.19
N ASP A 788 34.12 -26.97 18.51
CA ASP A 788 35.56 -27.01 18.74
C ASP A 788 35.95 -26.46 20.13
N ASP A 789 35.15 -25.53 20.65
CA ASP A 789 35.31 -24.93 21.98
C ASP A 789 34.05 -25.15 22.83
N ALA A 790 33.74 -26.43 23.06
CA ALA A 790 32.63 -26.88 23.90
C ALA A 790 33.12 -27.56 25.19
N TYR A 791 32.69 -27.05 26.34
CA TYR A 791 32.85 -27.66 27.65
C TYR A 791 31.55 -28.30 28.10
N VAL A 792 31.49 -29.64 28.09
CA VAL A 792 30.29 -30.41 28.47
C VAL A 792 30.61 -31.32 29.66
N ARG A 793 29.97 -31.06 30.81
CA ARG A 793 30.24 -31.82 32.06
C ARG A 793 28.98 -32.04 32.89
N ASN A 794 28.74 -33.28 33.32
CA ASN A 794 27.57 -33.65 34.13
C ASN A 794 26.24 -33.23 33.46
N VAL A 795 26.07 -33.64 32.21
CA VAL A 795 24.91 -33.35 31.35
C VAL A 795 24.29 -34.68 30.93
N GLY A 796 22.96 -34.75 30.82
CA GLY A 796 22.26 -35.94 30.38
C GLY A 796 22.65 -36.41 28.96
N ASP A 797 22.61 -37.73 28.73
CA ASP A 797 23.13 -38.38 27.51
C ASP A 797 22.53 -37.81 26.21
N ALA A 798 21.24 -37.46 26.23
CA ALA A 798 20.53 -36.90 25.07
C ALA A 798 21.15 -35.58 24.57
N LEU A 799 21.66 -34.74 25.48
CA LEU A 799 22.32 -33.48 25.13
C LEU A 799 23.84 -33.64 24.93
N ALA A 800 24.46 -34.63 25.56
CA ALA A 800 25.89 -34.90 25.42
C ALA A 800 26.25 -35.59 24.09
N TYR A 801 25.34 -36.41 23.54
CA TYR A 801 25.59 -37.23 22.34
C TYR A 801 26.12 -36.47 21.11
N PRO A 802 25.58 -35.29 20.72
CA PRO A 802 26.10 -34.53 19.57
C PRO A 802 27.55 -34.07 19.71
N PHE A 803 28.10 -34.02 20.94
CA PHE A 803 29.47 -33.63 21.22
C PHE A 803 30.43 -34.85 21.32
N GLN A 804 29.90 -36.07 21.28
CA GLN A 804 30.65 -37.32 21.44
C GLN A 804 30.83 -38.12 20.14
N HIS A 805 30.01 -37.90 19.10
CA HIS A 805 30.04 -38.65 17.83
C HIS A 805 30.04 -37.74 16.59
N ALA A 806 30.87 -38.07 15.59
CA ALA A 806 31.22 -37.19 14.46
C ALA A 806 30.37 -37.31 13.17
N PHE A 807 29.23 -38.02 13.18
CA PHE A 807 28.38 -38.19 11.99
C PHE A 807 27.10 -37.36 12.10
N LEU A 808 26.89 -36.44 11.14
CA LEU A 808 25.65 -35.67 10.99
C LEU A 808 24.57 -36.58 10.37
N ASN A 809 23.56 -36.96 11.13
CA ASN A 809 22.39 -37.67 10.60
C ASN A 809 21.55 -36.71 9.75
N CYS A 810 21.53 -37.01 8.47
CA CYS A 810 20.95 -36.19 7.41
C CYS A 810 19.44 -36.42 7.20
N TRP A 811 18.90 -37.49 7.79
CA TRP A 811 17.60 -38.08 7.49
C TRP A 811 16.63 -37.92 8.68
N THR A 812 16.39 -36.66 9.08
CA THR A 812 15.59 -36.17 10.23
C THR A 812 16.39 -35.80 11.48
N THR A 813 15.84 -34.89 12.28
CA THR A 813 16.44 -34.28 13.47
C THR A 813 16.23 -35.12 14.75
N SER A 814 15.78 -36.35 14.57
CA SER A 814 15.57 -37.38 15.59
C SER A 814 16.40 -38.62 15.24
N TYR A 815 16.96 -39.28 16.25
CA TYR A 815 17.71 -40.52 16.08
C TYR A 815 16.91 -41.57 15.29
N VAL A 816 17.45 -42.07 14.18
CA VAL A 816 16.85 -43.12 13.35
C VAL A 816 17.50 -44.48 13.67
N PRO A 817 16.74 -45.47 14.16
CA PRO A 817 17.30 -46.79 14.50
C PRO A 817 17.78 -47.58 13.28
N ALA A 818 18.78 -48.46 13.47
CA ALA A 818 19.29 -49.35 12.41
C ALA A 818 18.27 -50.39 11.90
N SER A 819 17.18 -50.63 12.64
CA SER A 819 16.09 -51.56 12.27
C SER A 819 15.04 -50.94 11.32
N THR A 820 15.31 -49.76 10.77
CA THR A 820 14.36 -49.01 9.94
C THR A 820 14.17 -49.66 8.56
N THR A 821 12.91 -49.86 8.16
CA THR A 821 12.53 -50.45 6.86
C THR A 821 12.16 -49.42 5.80
N SER A 822 11.85 -48.18 6.20
CA SER A 822 11.57 -47.06 5.30
C SER A 822 12.29 -45.81 5.77
N LEU A 823 13.13 -45.25 4.90
CA LEU A 823 13.95 -44.08 5.19
C LEU A 823 13.54 -42.93 4.28
N GLY A 824 13.11 -41.83 4.91
CA GLY A 824 12.72 -40.59 4.24
C GLY A 824 13.70 -39.47 4.54
N ILE A 825 14.24 -38.84 3.49
CA ILE A 825 15.10 -37.68 3.57
C ILE A 825 14.27 -36.46 3.15
N PRO A 826 14.03 -35.48 4.04
CA PRO A 826 13.25 -34.30 3.69
C PRO A 826 13.94 -33.41 2.64
N ASP A 827 13.17 -32.52 2.02
CA ASP A 827 13.68 -31.55 1.06
C ASP A 827 14.78 -30.65 1.66
N ASN A 828 15.73 -30.23 0.82
CA ASN A 828 16.83 -29.30 1.09
C ASN A 828 17.86 -29.75 2.14
N LYS A 829 18.06 -31.07 2.33
CA LYS A 829 19.01 -31.61 3.31
C LYS A 829 20.36 -32.00 2.70
N CYS A 830 21.43 -31.93 3.50
CA CYS A 830 22.76 -32.48 3.19
C CYS A 830 23.51 -31.77 2.06
N ASN A 831 23.41 -30.46 2.00
CA ASN A 831 24.05 -29.63 0.97
C ASN A 831 25.31 -28.91 1.47
N GLU A 832 25.69 -29.14 2.72
CA GLU A 832 26.90 -28.60 3.34
C GLU A 832 28.16 -29.12 2.61
N VAL A 833 29.17 -28.26 2.47
CA VAL A 833 30.43 -28.57 1.77
C VAL A 833 31.20 -29.71 2.44
N THR A 834 30.92 -29.97 3.72
CA THR A 834 31.52 -31.06 4.50
C THR A 834 30.90 -32.43 4.20
N ILE A 835 29.72 -32.50 3.57
CA ILE A 835 29.02 -33.74 3.27
C ILE A 835 29.33 -34.15 1.84
N VAL A 836 30.36 -34.98 1.70
CA VAL A 836 30.90 -35.45 0.40
C VAL A 836 30.61 -36.92 0.10
N SER A 837 30.09 -37.67 1.06
CA SER A 837 29.80 -39.10 0.94
C SER A 837 28.36 -39.43 1.31
N PHE A 838 27.84 -40.50 0.71
CA PHE A 838 26.52 -41.06 0.98
C PHE A 838 26.69 -42.54 1.35
N ASP A 839 26.28 -42.92 2.55
CA ASP A 839 26.44 -44.28 3.09
C ASP A 839 25.16 -44.74 3.80
N LEU A 840 24.59 -45.87 3.32
CA LEU A 840 23.41 -46.52 3.88
C LEU A 840 23.71 -47.94 4.41
N THR A 841 24.98 -48.31 4.55
CA THR A 841 25.40 -49.69 4.89
C THR A 841 24.85 -50.21 6.22
N MET A 842 24.50 -49.33 7.16
CA MET A 842 23.90 -49.72 8.44
C MET A 842 22.42 -50.16 8.35
N TYR A 843 21.71 -49.83 7.26
CA TYR A 843 20.28 -50.09 7.10
C TYR A 843 20.01 -51.35 6.27
N THR A 844 20.49 -52.49 6.75
CA THR A 844 20.41 -53.79 6.04
C THR A 844 18.99 -54.31 5.80
N HIS A 845 17.99 -53.75 6.50
CA HIS A 845 16.57 -54.11 6.40
C HIS A 845 15.76 -53.08 5.59
N LEU A 846 16.42 -52.13 4.92
CA LEU A 846 15.75 -51.06 4.19
C LEU A 846 15.03 -51.60 2.94
N GLU A 847 13.73 -51.38 2.87
CA GLU A 847 12.88 -51.78 1.74
C GLU A 847 12.55 -50.60 0.83
N THR A 848 12.41 -49.40 1.41
CA THR A 848 12.02 -48.17 0.70
C THR A 848 12.92 -47.01 1.07
N LEU A 849 13.52 -46.37 0.05
CA LEU A 849 14.28 -45.13 0.18
C LEU A 849 13.56 -44.00 -0.56
N VAL A 850 13.25 -42.91 0.17
CA VAL A 850 12.69 -41.68 -0.41
C VAL A 850 13.62 -40.51 -0.11
N VAL A 851 14.14 -39.89 -1.16
CA VAL A 851 14.96 -38.68 -1.06
C VAL A 851 14.15 -37.49 -1.56
N GLY A 852 14.00 -36.47 -0.71
CA GLY A 852 13.33 -35.21 -1.02
C GLY A 852 14.05 -34.38 -2.08
N LYS A 853 13.53 -33.19 -2.35
CA LYS A 853 14.06 -32.26 -3.36
C LYS A 853 15.36 -31.59 -2.87
N ASN A 854 16.23 -31.18 -3.78
CA ASN A 854 17.46 -30.40 -3.50
C ASN A 854 18.34 -31.03 -2.40
N CYS A 855 18.64 -32.32 -2.44
CA CYS A 855 19.48 -32.97 -1.43
C CYS A 855 20.85 -33.41 -1.99
N TYR A 856 21.87 -33.46 -1.13
CA TYR A 856 23.18 -34.03 -1.44
C TYR A 856 23.94 -33.37 -2.60
N ARG A 857 24.01 -32.02 -2.60
CA ARG A 857 24.68 -31.25 -3.66
C ARG A 857 26.15 -31.60 -3.90
N ASN A 858 26.89 -31.95 -2.86
CA ASN A 858 28.35 -32.17 -2.92
C ASN A 858 28.75 -33.65 -2.92
N VAL A 859 27.78 -34.57 -3.00
CA VAL A 859 28.07 -36.00 -3.07
C VAL A 859 28.43 -36.40 -4.49
N GLU A 860 29.58 -37.04 -4.66
CA GLU A 860 30.10 -37.44 -5.98
C GLU A 860 29.58 -38.80 -6.45
N VAL A 861 29.15 -39.68 -5.53
CA VAL A 861 28.75 -41.05 -5.82
C VAL A 861 27.49 -41.44 -5.06
N PHE A 862 26.44 -41.79 -5.80
CA PHE A 862 25.27 -42.48 -5.26
C PHE A 862 25.43 -43.99 -5.51
N ASN A 863 25.79 -44.72 -4.46
CA ASN A 863 26.00 -46.17 -4.51
C ASN A 863 25.11 -46.88 -3.50
N ILE A 864 24.27 -47.77 -4.00
CA ILE A 864 23.32 -48.57 -3.23
C ILE A 864 23.57 -50.07 -3.40
N THR A 865 24.73 -50.45 -3.93
CA THR A 865 25.10 -51.84 -4.17
C THR A 865 25.09 -52.64 -2.85
N GLY A 866 24.50 -53.83 -2.86
CA GLY A 866 24.44 -54.73 -1.70
C GLY A 866 23.24 -54.51 -0.76
N LEU A 867 22.29 -53.63 -1.10
CA LEU A 867 21.03 -53.49 -0.37
C LEU A 867 19.98 -54.50 -0.89
N ASP A 868 20.17 -55.77 -0.56
CA ASP A 868 19.40 -56.90 -1.11
C ASP A 868 17.88 -56.84 -0.85
N SER A 869 17.47 -56.15 0.20
CA SER A 869 16.06 -55.98 0.62
C SER A 869 15.34 -54.81 -0.07
N LEU A 870 16.07 -53.96 -0.81
CA LEU A 870 15.54 -52.71 -1.36
C LEU A 870 14.60 -52.99 -2.54
N ARG A 871 13.35 -52.54 -2.41
CA ARG A 871 12.28 -52.74 -3.39
C ARG A 871 11.94 -51.48 -4.17
N SER A 872 11.99 -50.32 -3.52
CA SER A 872 11.58 -49.05 -4.11
C SER A 872 12.54 -47.92 -3.78
N ILE A 873 12.87 -47.13 -4.81
CA ILE A 873 13.71 -45.93 -4.72
C ILE A 873 12.95 -44.78 -5.35
N VAL A 874 12.80 -43.70 -4.60
CA VAL A 874 12.28 -42.42 -5.06
C VAL A 874 13.31 -41.33 -4.76
N ILE A 875 13.77 -40.64 -5.78
CA ILE A 875 14.68 -39.49 -5.65
C ILE A 875 14.01 -38.30 -6.30
N ASN A 876 13.66 -37.27 -5.52
CA ASN A 876 12.95 -36.10 -6.02
C ASN A 876 13.92 -35.03 -6.58
N ASP A 877 13.34 -34.00 -7.17
CA ASP A 877 14.00 -33.01 -8.03
C ASP A 877 15.32 -32.42 -7.47
N TYR A 878 16.29 -32.18 -8.34
CA TYR A 878 17.59 -31.53 -8.04
C TYR A 878 18.48 -32.24 -7.01
N SER A 879 18.15 -33.47 -6.61
CA SER A 879 18.97 -34.25 -5.69
C SER A 879 20.11 -34.97 -6.42
N PHE A 880 21.25 -35.11 -5.75
CA PHE A 880 22.45 -35.75 -6.32
C PHE A 880 22.89 -35.16 -7.66
N TYR A 881 22.80 -33.84 -7.80
CA TYR A 881 22.96 -33.13 -9.07
C TYR A 881 24.19 -33.54 -9.89
N SER A 882 25.37 -33.70 -9.27
CA SER A 882 26.63 -34.08 -9.94
C SER A 882 27.08 -35.52 -9.65
N ALA A 883 26.26 -36.32 -8.97
CA ALA A 883 26.68 -37.64 -8.51
C ALA A 883 26.66 -38.67 -9.66
N SER A 884 27.60 -39.61 -9.64
CA SER A 884 27.52 -40.81 -10.48
C SER A 884 26.60 -41.85 -9.83
N PHE A 885 25.78 -42.52 -10.64
CA PHE A 885 24.74 -43.46 -10.19
C PHE A 885 25.16 -44.91 -10.42
N TYR A 886 25.20 -45.70 -9.36
CA TYR A 886 25.50 -47.13 -9.43
C TYR A 886 24.43 -47.98 -8.75
N SER A 887 23.77 -48.82 -9.55
CA SER A 887 22.86 -49.87 -9.10
C SER A 887 23.28 -51.21 -9.71
N MET A 888 24.01 -52.02 -8.93
CA MET A 888 24.51 -53.33 -9.36
C MET A 888 23.98 -54.42 -8.44
N ASP A 889 23.53 -55.54 -9.05
CA ASP A 889 23.19 -56.78 -8.37
C ASP A 889 22.13 -56.57 -7.24
N LEU A 890 21.03 -55.87 -7.53
CA LEU A 890 19.90 -55.68 -6.60
C LEU A 890 18.75 -56.65 -6.95
N PRO A 891 18.61 -57.80 -6.25
CA PRO A 891 17.70 -58.88 -6.64
C PRO A 891 16.22 -58.57 -6.41
N SER A 892 15.90 -57.65 -5.49
CA SER A 892 14.53 -57.34 -5.05
C SER A 892 13.98 -56.01 -5.57
N LEU A 893 14.75 -55.26 -6.36
CA LEU A 893 14.35 -53.91 -6.78
C LEU A 893 13.23 -53.97 -7.83
N GLU A 894 12.07 -53.41 -7.50
CA GLU A 894 10.85 -53.45 -8.31
C GLU A 894 10.61 -52.14 -9.06
N THR A 895 10.88 -50.99 -8.42
CA THR A 895 10.59 -49.65 -8.98
C THR A 895 11.72 -48.65 -8.75
N VAL A 896 12.04 -47.86 -9.77
CA VAL A 896 12.95 -46.70 -9.67
C VAL A 896 12.24 -45.44 -10.19
N GLU A 897 12.20 -44.41 -9.35
CA GLU A 897 11.66 -43.10 -9.69
C GLU A 897 12.70 -42.00 -9.41
N CYS A 898 13.04 -41.25 -10.44
CA CYS A 898 13.90 -40.06 -10.34
C CYS A 898 13.12 -38.83 -10.84
N GLY A 899 13.10 -37.76 -10.07
CA GLY A 899 12.48 -36.47 -10.39
C GLY A 899 13.34 -35.62 -11.32
N ASP A 900 12.93 -34.38 -11.53
CA ASP A 900 13.54 -33.48 -12.52
C ASP A 900 14.95 -33.04 -12.07
N TYR A 901 15.90 -32.95 -13.00
CA TYR A 901 17.29 -32.53 -12.74
C TYR A 901 18.05 -33.35 -11.68
N THR A 902 17.54 -34.54 -11.35
CA THR A 902 18.32 -35.54 -10.60
C THR A 902 19.54 -35.94 -11.47
N PHE A 903 20.72 -36.20 -10.91
CA PHE A 903 21.90 -36.65 -11.67
C PHE A 903 22.20 -35.86 -12.97
N PHE A 904 21.98 -34.54 -12.96
CA PHE A 904 22.08 -33.67 -14.14
C PHE A 904 23.51 -33.51 -14.69
N ASP A 905 24.52 -33.63 -13.83
CA ASP A 905 25.93 -33.55 -14.21
C ASP A 905 26.65 -34.84 -13.84
N CYS A 906 25.99 -35.98 -14.08
CA CYS A 906 26.53 -37.28 -13.76
C CYS A 906 27.57 -37.71 -14.80
N SER A 907 28.69 -38.27 -14.35
CA SER A 907 29.69 -38.85 -15.26
C SER A 907 29.33 -40.29 -15.63
N HIS A 908 28.78 -41.06 -14.69
CA HIS A 908 28.46 -42.48 -14.91
C HIS A 908 27.05 -42.81 -14.42
N ALA A 909 26.32 -43.61 -15.19
CA ALA A 909 25.05 -44.20 -14.77
C ALA A 909 25.01 -45.68 -15.14
N ALA A 910 24.85 -46.56 -14.15
CA ALA A 910 24.83 -48.01 -14.34
C ALA A 910 23.58 -48.65 -13.70
N PHE A 911 22.82 -49.35 -14.54
CA PHE A 911 21.70 -50.22 -14.18
C PHE A 911 22.03 -51.65 -14.60
N GLU A 912 22.49 -52.45 -13.65
CA GLU A 912 23.02 -53.78 -13.93
C GLU A 912 22.40 -54.85 -13.05
N ASN A 913 21.95 -55.93 -13.69
CA ASN A 913 21.43 -57.12 -13.01
C ASN A 913 20.27 -56.82 -12.03
N LEU A 914 19.18 -56.26 -12.56
CA LEU A 914 17.94 -55.91 -11.83
C LEU A 914 16.77 -56.81 -12.31
N PRO A 915 16.69 -58.08 -11.86
CA PRO A 915 15.80 -59.09 -12.44
C PRO A 915 14.30 -58.86 -12.17
N GLN A 916 13.95 -58.09 -11.14
CA GLN A 916 12.56 -57.82 -10.71
C GLN A 916 12.07 -56.42 -11.09
N LEU A 917 12.84 -55.65 -11.87
CA LEU A 917 12.47 -54.27 -12.20
C LEU A 917 11.26 -54.26 -13.14
N THR A 918 10.12 -53.74 -12.65
CA THR A 918 8.86 -53.67 -13.39
C THR A 918 8.56 -52.26 -13.92
N SER A 919 9.08 -51.23 -13.26
CA SER A 919 8.83 -49.83 -13.61
C SER A 919 10.05 -48.95 -13.41
N MET A 920 10.32 -48.07 -14.37
CA MET A 920 11.34 -47.02 -14.27
C MET A 920 10.72 -45.70 -14.76
N GLN A 921 10.68 -44.70 -13.88
CA GLN A 921 10.15 -43.36 -14.17
C GLN A 921 11.27 -42.34 -13.99
N LEU A 922 11.52 -41.54 -15.03
CA LEU A 922 12.57 -40.54 -15.06
C LEU A 922 11.96 -39.18 -15.42
N GLY A 923 12.17 -38.19 -14.56
CA GLY A 923 11.77 -36.79 -14.73
C GLY A 923 12.58 -36.05 -15.79
N GLU A 924 12.24 -34.79 -16.02
CA GLU A 924 12.93 -33.91 -16.96
C GLU A 924 14.40 -33.78 -16.61
N SER A 925 15.30 -34.08 -17.57
CA SER A 925 16.75 -33.99 -17.37
C SER A 925 17.30 -34.77 -16.15
N ALA A 926 16.64 -35.86 -15.74
CA ALA A 926 17.02 -36.71 -14.61
C ALA A 926 18.33 -37.52 -14.78
N PHE A 927 18.92 -37.51 -15.98
CA PHE A 927 20.26 -38.04 -16.25
C PHE A 927 20.84 -37.26 -17.42
N VAL A 928 21.73 -36.32 -17.11
CA VAL A 928 22.45 -35.51 -18.10
C VAL A 928 23.95 -35.68 -17.85
N PHE A 929 24.72 -35.80 -18.93
CA PHE A 929 26.16 -36.06 -18.88
C PHE A 929 26.94 -34.81 -19.32
N PRO A 930 28.08 -34.47 -18.67
CA PRO A 930 28.84 -33.28 -18.99
C PRO A 930 29.37 -33.28 -20.43
N GLN A 931 29.22 -32.14 -21.12
CA GLN A 931 29.53 -32.00 -22.55
C GLN A 931 31.02 -32.18 -22.92
N ASN A 932 31.93 -32.05 -21.94
CA ASN A 932 33.38 -32.05 -22.12
C ASN A 932 34.11 -33.30 -21.57
N SER A 933 33.38 -34.33 -21.13
CA SER A 933 33.96 -35.55 -20.56
C SER A 933 34.12 -36.64 -21.63
N THR A 934 35.32 -37.19 -21.79
CA THR A 934 35.59 -38.36 -22.66
C THR A 934 35.21 -39.69 -22.00
N ASP A 935 34.93 -39.68 -20.70
CA ASP A 935 34.76 -40.89 -19.87
C ASP A 935 33.31 -41.09 -19.40
N SER A 936 32.34 -40.33 -19.93
CA SER A 936 30.94 -40.50 -19.54
C SER A 936 30.33 -41.79 -20.11
N SER A 937 29.69 -42.60 -19.26
CA SER A 937 29.10 -43.88 -19.69
C SER A 937 27.72 -44.15 -19.09
N LEU A 938 26.83 -44.68 -19.94
CA LEU A 938 25.53 -45.23 -19.56
C LEU A 938 25.57 -46.74 -19.81
N ILE A 939 25.42 -47.54 -18.76
CA ILE A 939 25.41 -49.00 -18.84
C ILE A 939 24.03 -49.51 -18.42
N MET A 940 23.31 -50.12 -19.35
CA MET A 940 22.06 -50.84 -19.08
C MET A 940 22.20 -52.27 -19.61
N ARG A 941 22.43 -53.23 -18.71
CA ARG A 941 22.63 -54.64 -19.12
C ARG A 941 22.04 -55.63 -18.12
N SER A 942 21.41 -56.68 -18.66
CA SER A 942 21.02 -57.87 -17.92
C SER A 942 22.11 -58.94 -18.04
N LYS A 943 22.43 -59.64 -16.94
CA LYS A 943 23.33 -60.81 -16.99
C LYS A 943 22.57 -62.00 -17.59
N HIS A 944 22.44 -62.05 -18.91
CA HIS A 944 22.23 -63.32 -19.62
C HIS A 944 23.37 -63.58 -20.59
N ARG A 945 24.28 -64.48 -20.16
CA ARG A 945 25.08 -65.29 -21.07
C ARG A 945 24.11 -66.16 -21.88
N LEU A 946 24.13 -66.02 -23.20
CA LEU A 946 23.78 -67.13 -24.08
C LEU A 946 24.78 -68.28 -23.81
N PRO A 947 24.35 -69.52 -23.50
CA PRO A 947 25.12 -70.67 -23.91
C PRO A 947 25.03 -70.82 -25.43
N ALA A 948 26.09 -71.37 -26.04
CA ALA A 948 26.29 -71.55 -27.47
C ALA A 948 25.11 -72.22 -28.21
#